data_AF-A0A067SKK9-F1
#
_entry.id   AF-A0A067SKK9-F1
#
_cell.length_a   1.000
_cell.length_b   1.000
_cell.length_c   1.000
_cell.angle_alpha   90.00
_cell.angle_beta   90.00
_cell.angle_gamma   90.00
#
_symmetry.space_group_name_H-M   'P 1'
#
loop_
_entity.id
_entity.type
_entity.pdbx_description
1 polymer ?
#
loop_
_entity_poly.entity_id
_entity_poly.type
_entity_poly.pdbx_seq_one_letter_code
_entity_poly.pdbx_strand_id
1 'polypeptide(L)'
;MPGWLDNLVFSLEYRFRYTGDLDDITNALAILSKAINLTSNGRTDMARRLSKRGILLREKFQHTGNSTDISDAIEDQEKAISLMPDSDRRMHELFGNLGSSYLCRFDETGNLEDISEAITALKQAVQLIQEDDPDSAVNWTNFGNALIRRFECTGDPSDISEAIGAQKKAVALTPDGHDDIPFLLNNLGLSFQTRFDVTGNLMDVSEAIAAHQKSIHGTPEGHAGMFAHLNNLGISFQCRSQRTGDITDISEAIDAHRKSVRLCPEGHPFMATLLSNLGNSLYGRFKSTNDITDISDAVLSHQEAVHLTSEEHPAMAGRLDNLGTSLKNRFALSESIEDIDTAISVAERAAKLTPEDDPSLPSRLNNLGAAFHTRFEHTKNPMDIFEAIVREERAIHLTPGNHASLPGLLTNLGLFLEDRFELTGDPTDISVAVATYKLAASLITGMPLDRLTAARKWATASKLTEDRLECLDAYNTAIDLVSQVAGMEYTIGLRHRILVDIPDLSNAAAATAFSLGKPKKALEWLEQGRCLVWTQLNNLRTPLEDLASFDSDLANELSRISQGLENAGLRNELVAIGTDADIMIEKMALQDEAIAGAKLAQEWDQLLQKIRDIPKFKNFLRSARYHDLTARLPKAGPVVVINVHEDRCDAIALVTGTDDPLHIHLDQFSYRDAVRLLHLLRSHLSAHGGRMDEESDEIEPVNELRYFVPFSRSGDTMQTVLRELWLGVVKPIIDALNIVATGLYSEGHTDCIFDYVISSYIPTVSCLMERTKVAHTTGQTDKVLVIGQPNAPGLPPLPGTKKELKAIQEKFDSANIPFLSLEGHPATIARTMEELERHGCIHFACHGVQDASHPLKSGFHLSDGRLDLWKILQVQNPVADFAFLSACQTSKGEEGLSEEVIHLAAGLLAGGYRGVVATMWSILDRHGMKVADEFYADLIRRRSRMREGRTDLVGSVGAAHALHYAIQRLREELGHSSSALLAWVPYIHMGV
;
A
#
# COMPACT_ATOMS: atom_id res chain seq x y z
N MET A 1 -8.03 23.21 -65.44
CA MET A 1 -9.32 22.62 -65.03
C MET A 1 -9.11 21.39 -64.13
N PRO A 2 -8.81 21.56 -62.83
CA PRO A 2 -9.09 20.44 -61.91
C PRO A 2 -9.62 20.80 -60.50
N GLY A 3 -9.75 22.07 -60.10
CA GLY A 3 -10.18 22.43 -58.73
C GLY A 3 -11.61 22.03 -58.36
N TRP A 4 -12.53 21.89 -59.32
CA TRP A 4 -13.90 21.40 -59.03
C TRP A 4 -13.94 19.90 -58.73
N LEU A 5 -12.99 19.11 -59.27
CA LEU A 5 -12.86 17.68 -58.97
C LEU A 5 -12.41 17.50 -57.52
N ASP A 6 -11.47 18.33 -57.06
CA ASP A 6 -10.99 18.31 -55.67
C ASP A 6 -12.14 18.65 -54.68
N ASN A 7 -12.98 19.63 -55.00
CA ASN A 7 -14.16 19.98 -54.18
C ASN A 7 -15.23 18.88 -54.16
N LEU A 8 -15.42 18.17 -55.28
CA LEU A 8 -16.35 17.06 -55.36
C LEU A 8 -15.87 15.86 -54.53
N VAL A 9 -14.56 15.58 -54.55
CA VAL A 9 -13.92 14.58 -53.68
C VAL A 9 -14.15 14.92 -52.21
N PHE A 10 -13.92 16.17 -51.81
CA PHE A 10 -14.16 16.62 -50.42
C PHE A 10 -15.63 16.46 -50.00
N SER A 11 -16.57 16.74 -50.91
CA SER A 11 -18.00 16.60 -50.63
C SER A 11 -18.42 15.14 -50.45
N LEU A 12 -17.85 14.23 -51.26
CA LEU A 12 -18.10 12.80 -51.16
C LEU A 12 -17.46 12.19 -49.91
N GLU A 13 -16.24 12.59 -49.57
CA GLU A 13 -15.59 12.21 -48.31
C GLU A 13 -16.41 12.67 -47.09
N TYR A 14 -16.88 13.92 -47.11
CA TYR A 14 -17.71 14.44 -46.02
C TYR A 14 -19.03 13.66 -45.90
N ARG A 15 -19.66 13.32 -47.04
CA ARG A 15 -20.86 12.48 -47.05
C ARG A 15 -20.55 11.09 -46.50
N PHE A 16 -19.47 10.46 -46.96
CA PHE A 16 -19.02 9.17 -46.45
C PHE A 16 -18.82 9.19 -44.93
N ARG A 17 -18.11 10.19 -44.39
CA ARG A 17 -17.89 10.30 -42.93
C ARG A 17 -19.18 10.41 -42.13
N TYR A 18 -20.26 10.89 -42.75
CA TYR A 18 -21.57 11.00 -42.13
C TYR A 18 -22.45 9.76 -42.34
N THR A 19 -22.36 9.11 -43.51
CA THR A 19 -23.28 8.03 -43.92
C THR A 19 -22.69 6.62 -43.77
N GLY A 20 -21.36 6.49 -43.78
CA GLY A 20 -20.64 5.22 -43.90
C GLY A 20 -20.79 4.54 -45.27
N ASP A 21 -21.32 5.24 -46.28
CA ASP A 21 -21.63 4.65 -47.58
C ASP A 21 -20.38 4.44 -48.44
N LEU A 22 -19.89 3.19 -48.54
CA LEU A 22 -18.69 2.82 -49.29
C LEU A 22 -18.72 3.24 -50.77
N ASP A 23 -19.89 3.48 -51.36
CA ASP A 23 -20.00 4.02 -52.72
C ASP A 23 -19.43 5.45 -52.81
N ASP A 24 -19.50 6.23 -51.73
CA ASP A 24 -18.99 7.60 -51.68
C ASP A 24 -17.47 7.66 -51.75
N ILE A 25 -16.79 6.83 -50.95
CA ILE A 25 -15.33 6.67 -51.02
C ILE A 25 -14.92 6.14 -52.39
N THR A 26 -15.63 5.13 -52.92
CA THR A 26 -15.29 4.53 -54.21
C THR A 26 -15.41 5.55 -55.34
N ASN A 27 -16.46 6.36 -55.34
CA ASN A 27 -16.66 7.45 -56.29
C ASN A 27 -15.60 8.56 -56.13
N ALA A 28 -15.26 8.92 -54.89
CA ALA A 28 -14.22 9.90 -54.59
C ALA A 28 -12.85 9.44 -55.13
N LEU A 29 -12.48 8.18 -54.92
CA LEU A 29 -11.24 7.57 -55.44
C LEU A 29 -11.19 7.55 -56.97
N ALA A 30 -12.32 7.27 -57.64
CA ALA A 30 -12.41 7.29 -59.10
C ALA A 30 -12.22 8.72 -59.66
N ILE A 31 -12.84 9.72 -59.03
CA ILE A 31 -12.71 11.14 -59.39
C ILE A 31 -11.27 11.61 -59.17
N LEU A 32 -10.66 11.22 -58.05
CA LEU A 32 -9.29 11.62 -57.71
C LEU A 32 -8.27 10.97 -58.65
N SER A 33 -8.46 9.70 -59.02
CA SER A 33 -7.62 9.03 -60.03
C SER A 33 -7.71 9.70 -61.41
N LYS A 34 -8.91 10.14 -61.81
CA LYS A 34 -9.09 10.94 -63.02
C LYS A 34 -8.40 12.31 -62.91
N ALA A 35 -8.47 12.96 -61.75
CA ALA A 35 -7.79 14.23 -61.50
C ALA A 35 -6.27 14.09 -61.57
N ILE A 36 -5.69 13.02 -61.00
CA ILE A 36 -4.26 12.70 -61.09
C ILE A 36 -3.83 12.55 -62.55
N ASN A 37 -4.56 11.77 -63.35
CA ASN A 37 -4.27 11.57 -64.78
C ASN A 37 -4.34 12.85 -65.63
N LEU A 38 -5.17 13.82 -65.22
CA LEU A 38 -5.31 15.12 -65.90
C LEU A 38 -4.31 16.18 -65.43
N THR A 39 -3.47 15.87 -64.44
CA THR A 39 -2.50 16.82 -63.87
C THR A 39 -1.22 16.83 -64.71
N SER A 40 -1.11 17.76 -65.66
CA SER A 40 0.14 17.99 -66.41
C SER A 40 0.99 19.09 -65.77
N ASN A 41 2.25 18.77 -65.45
CA ASN A 41 3.36 19.69 -65.12
C ASN A 41 3.41 20.40 -63.75
N GLY A 42 2.52 20.10 -62.79
CA GLY A 42 2.62 20.59 -61.40
C GLY A 42 3.08 19.50 -60.45
N ARG A 43 4.38 19.45 -60.08
CA ARG A 43 4.93 18.41 -59.17
C ARG A 43 4.24 18.43 -57.79
N THR A 44 3.97 19.61 -57.25
CA THR A 44 3.33 19.81 -55.93
C THR A 44 1.83 19.48 -55.92
N ASP A 45 1.10 19.84 -56.96
CA ASP A 45 -0.33 19.53 -57.07
C ASP A 45 -0.56 18.03 -57.26
N MET A 46 0.33 17.37 -58.00
CA MET A 46 0.33 15.91 -58.14
C MET A 46 0.62 15.24 -56.80
N ALA A 47 1.62 15.70 -56.05
CA ALA A 47 1.92 15.19 -54.71
C ALA A 47 0.71 15.30 -53.76
N ARG A 48 0.02 16.45 -53.74
CA ARG A 48 -1.17 16.66 -52.91
C ARG A 48 -2.31 15.70 -53.26
N ARG A 49 -2.58 15.48 -54.55
CA ARG A 49 -3.64 14.56 -54.98
C ARG A 49 -3.31 13.10 -54.68
N LEU A 50 -2.05 12.69 -54.85
CA LEU A 50 -1.58 11.36 -54.48
C LEU A 50 -1.71 11.13 -52.98
N SER A 51 -1.22 12.06 -52.15
CA SER A 51 -1.38 11.99 -50.69
C SER A 51 -2.86 11.87 -50.29
N LYS A 52 -3.74 12.69 -50.88
CA LYS A 52 -5.18 12.61 -50.62
C LYS A 52 -5.79 11.27 -51.04
N ARG A 53 -5.32 10.67 -52.15
CA ARG A 53 -5.77 9.36 -52.60
C ARG A 53 -5.34 8.28 -51.63
N GLY A 54 -4.10 8.35 -51.13
CA GLY A 54 -3.61 7.46 -50.09
C GLY A 54 -4.44 7.53 -48.80
N ILE A 55 -4.88 8.72 -48.37
CA ILE A 55 -5.76 8.86 -47.19
C ILE A 55 -7.10 8.12 -47.41
N LEU A 56 -7.76 8.34 -48.55
CA LEU A 56 -9.05 7.71 -48.85
C LEU A 56 -8.93 6.19 -49.06
N LEU A 57 -7.81 5.73 -49.63
CA LEU A 57 -7.51 4.30 -49.78
C LEU A 57 -7.30 3.64 -48.41
N ARG A 58 -6.60 4.30 -47.49
CA ARG A 58 -6.46 3.85 -46.09
C ARG A 58 -7.82 3.78 -45.38
N GLU A 59 -8.66 4.82 -45.49
CA GLU A 59 -10.02 4.81 -44.92
C GLU A 59 -10.85 3.64 -45.51
N LYS A 60 -10.79 3.42 -46.83
CA LYS A 60 -11.46 2.28 -47.47
C LYS A 60 -10.95 0.93 -46.95
N PHE A 61 -9.64 0.81 -46.77
CA PHE A 61 -9.02 -0.40 -46.22
C PHE A 61 -9.55 -0.70 -44.81
N GLN A 62 -9.64 0.30 -43.94
CA GLN A 62 -10.17 0.14 -42.57
C GLN A 62 -11.61 -0.41 -42.54
N HIS A 63 -12.41 -0.15 -43.58
CA HIS A 63 -13.77 -0.67 -43.68
C HIS A 63 -13.90 -2.01 -44.42
N THR A 64 -12.94 -2.36 -45.27
CA THR A 64 -13.06 -3.51 -46.20
C THR A 64 -12.05 -4.63 -45.94
N GLY A 65 -10.96 -4.34 -45.23
CA GLY A 65 -9.83 -5.25 -45.03
C GLY A 65 -9.03 -5.57 -46.31
N ASN A 66 -9.29 -4.87 -47.42
CA ASN A 66 -8.65 -5.19 -48.69
C ASN A 66 -7.19 -4.69 -48.77
N SER A 67 -6.23 -5.60 -48.62
CA SER A 67 -4.78 -5.29 -48.57
C SER A 67 -4.22 -4.58 -49.80
N THR A 68 -4.90 -4.65 -50.95
CA THR A 68 -4.50 -3.89 -52.14
C THR A 68 -4.71 -2.38 -51.95
N ASP A 69 -5.79 -1.97 -51.26
CA ASP A 69 -6.09 -0.56 -51.04
C ASP A 69 -5.00 0.09 -50.14
N ILE A 70 -4.54 -0.57 -49.08
CA ILE A 70 -3.48 -0.02 -48.22
C ILE A 70 -2.09 -0.02 -48.88
N SER A 71 -1.83 -0.99 -49.77
CA SER A 71 -0.57 -1.03 -50.53
C SER A 71 -0.49 0.10 -51.54
N ASP A 72 -1.59 0.34 -52.28
CA ASP A 72 -1.72 1.47 -53.21
C ASP A 72 -1.63 2.82 -52.47
N ALA A 73 -2.15 2.89 -51.23
CA ALA A 73 -2.06 4.09 -50.40
C ALA A 73 -0.61 4.47 -50.06
N ILE A 74 0.19 3.48 -49.69
CA ILE A 74 1.61 3.66 -49.35
C ILE A 74 2.40 4.07 -50.60
N GLU A 75 2.21 3.40 -51.74
CA GLU A 75 2.89 3.75 -53.01
C GLU A 75 2.58 5.21 -53.42
N ASP A 76 1.32 5.62 -53.30
CA ASP A 76 0.92 6.99 -53.60
C ASP A 76 1.59 8.02 -52.68
N GLN A 77 1.70 7.72 -51.40
CA GLN A 77 2.28 8.63 -50.41
C GLN A 77 3.81 8.71 -50.54
N GLU A 78 4.51 7.61 -50.80
CA GLU A 78 5.93 7.60 -51.15
C GLU A 78 6.19 8.44 -52.42
N LYS A 79 5.36 8.25 -53.44
CA LYS A 79 5.45 9.04 -54.67
C LYS A 79 5.16 10.51 -54.43
N ALA A 80 4.20 10.84 -53.57
CA ALA A 80 3.91 12.22 -53.19
C ALA A 80 5.12 12.89 -52.53
N ILE A 81 5.80 12.20 -51.61
CA ILE A 81 7.03 12.68 -50.96
C ILE A 81 8.13 12.92 -52.01
N SER A 82 8.35 11.98 -52.93
CA SER A 82 9.37 12.12 -53.98
C SER A 82 9.16 13.30 -54.94
N LEU A 83 7.92 13.79 -55.06
CA LEU A 83 7.53 14.89 -55.94
C LEU A 83 7.53 16.25 -55.24
N MET A 84 7.52 16.27 -53.91
CA MET A 84 7.50 17.48 -53.10
C MET A 84 8.93 17.97 -52.83
N PRO A 85 9.23 19.28 -52.94
CA PRO A 85 10.55 19.80 -52.55
C PRO A 85 10.81 19.65 -51.05
N ASP A 86 12.02 19.27 -50.65
CA ASP A 86 12.41 19.09 -49.23
C ASP A 86 12.19 20.33 -48.35
N SER A 87 12.18 21.53 -48.95
CA SER A 87 11.93 22.81 -48.27
C SER A 87 10.45 23.20 -48.17
N ASP A 88 9.55 22.40 -48.75
CA ASP A 88 8.11 22.66 -48.66
C ASP A 88 7.62 22.41 -47.24
N ARG A 89 6.85 23.36 -46.71
CA ARG A 89 6.35 23.31 -45.33
C ARG A 89 5.45 22.10 -45.10
N ARG A 90 4.82 21.53 -46.13
CA ARG A 90 3.89 20.39 -45.99
C ARG A 90 4.59 19.03 -45.95
N MET A 91 5.92 18.99 -45.97
CA MET A 91 6.65 17.72 -45.89
C MET A 91 6.30 16.93 -44.62
N HIS A 92 6.05 17.60 -43.49
CA HIS A 92 5.61 16.91 -42.27
C HIS A 92 4.25 16.23 -42.42
N GLU A 93 3.30 16.82 -43.16
CA GLU A 93 1.99 16.20 -43.42
C GLU A 93 2.13 14.95 -44.30
N LEU A 94 3.00 15.00 -45.31
CA LEU A 94 3.22 13.87 -46.21
C LEU A 94 3.84 12.68 -45.48
N PHE A 95 4.90 12.92 -44.69
CA PHE A 95 5.51 11.90 -43.85
C PHE A 95 4.56 11.39 -42.77
N GLY A 96 3.76 12.25 -42.15
CA GLY A 96 2.73 11.86 -41.19
C GLY A 96 1.69 10.91 -41.80
N ASN A 97 1.20 11.25 -43.00
CA ASN A 97 0.24 10.42 -43.73
C ASN A 97 0.82 9.06 -44.13
N LEU A 98 2.07 9.03 -44.63
CA LEU A 98 2.79 7.79 -44.95
C LEU A 98 2.94 6.91 -43.71
N GLY A 99 3.40 7.50 -42.60
CA GLY A 99 3.55 6.80 -41.33
C GLY A 99 2.25 6.21 -40.80
N SER A 100 1.13 6.94 -40.88
CA SER A 100 -0.19 6.42 -40.52
C SER A 100 -0.67 5.26 -41.41
N SER A 101 -0.29 5.24 -42.70
CA SER A 101 -0.64 4.12 -43.59
C SER A 101 0.18 2.87 -43.30
N TYR A 102 1.48 3.01 -43.04
CA TYR A 102 2.30 1.89 -42.54
C TYR A 102 1.78 1.35 -41.20
N LEU A 103 1.44 2.24 -40.27
CA LEU A 103 0.86 1.85 -38.98
C LEU A 103 -0.46 1.08 -39.17
N CYS A 104 -1.34 1.56 -40.04
CA CYS A 104 -2.61 0.88 -40.35
C CYS A 104 -2.39 -0.49 -40.99
N ARG A 105 -1.36 -0.65 -41.83
CA ARG A 105 -1.01 -1.96 -42.41
C ARG A 105 -0.41 -2.88 -41.36
N PHE A 106 0.40 -2.34 -40.44
CA PHE A 106 0.95 -3.07 -39.32
C PHE A 106 -0.15 -3.63 -38.40
N ASP A 107 -1.13 -2.81 -38.02
CA ASP A 107 -2.22 -3.22 -37.11
C ASP A 107 -2.99 -4.45 -37.63
N GLU A 108 -3.04 -4.65 -38.95
CA GLU A 108 -3.73 -5.78 -39.61
C GLU A 108 -2.81 -6.97 -39.94
N THR A 109 -1.52 -6.73 -40.16
CA THR A 109 -0.58 -7.76 -40.66
C THR A 109 0.46 -8.22 -39.63
N GLY A 110 0.72 -7.42 -38.59
CA GLY A 110 1.77 -7.65 -37.60
C GLY A 110 3.20 -7.53 -38.14
N ASN A 111 3.40 -7.01 -39.36
CA ASN A 111 4.73 -6.97 -39.98
C ASN A 111 5.66 -5.94 -39.32
N LEU A 112 6.70 -6.41 -38.61
CA LEU A 112 7.66 -5.54 -37.90
C LEU A 112 8.43 -4.55 -38.80
N GLU A 113 8.53 -4.82 -40.10
CA GLU A 113 9.11 -3.87 -41.06
C GLU A 113 8.19 -2.64 -41.22
N ASP A 114 6.87 -2.85 -41.27
CA ASP A 114 5.90 -1.77 -41.43
C ASP A 114 5.89 -0.83 -40.22
N ILE A 115 5.98 -1.35 -38.99
CA ILE A 115 6.05 -0.47 -37.82
C ILE A 115 7.38 0.31 -37.76
N SER A 116 8.47 -0.28 -38.25
CA SER A 116 9.77 0.39 -38.33
C SER A 116 9.77 1.52 -39.36
N GLU A 117 9.14 1.31 -40.52
CA GLU A 117 8.94 2.34 -41.54
C GLU A 117 7.95 3.42 -41.07
N ALA A 118 6.88 3.04 -40.36
CA ALA A 118 5.94 3.98 -39.75
C ALA A 118 6.67 4.95 -38.80
N ILE A 119 7.47 4.40 -37.88
CA ILE A 119 8.25 5.18 -36.91
C ILE A 119 9.26 6.08 -37.63
N THR A 120 9.91 5.59 -38.68
CA THR A 120 10.89 6.37 -39.45
C THR A 120 10.22 7.58 -40.13
N ALA A 121 9.11 7.36 -40.84
CA ALA A 121 8.34 8.42 -41.48
C ALA A 121 7.80 9.42 -40.44
N LEU A 122 7.21 8.94 -39.35
CA LEU A 122 6.67 9.80 -38.29
C LEU A 122 7.76 10.61 -37.57
N LYS A 123 8.94 10.02 -37.37
CA LYS A 123 10.11 10.72 -36.81
C LYS A 123 10.57 11.86 -37.72
N GLN A 124 10.60 11.63 -39.03
CA GLN A 124 10.88 12.68 -40.01
C GLN A 124 9.79 13.77 -40.00
N ALA A 125 8.52 13.38 -39.88
CA ALA A 125 7.42 14.33 -39.79
C ALA A 125 7.58 15.28 -38.59
N VAL A 126 7.83 14.75 -37.39
CA VAL A 126 7.96 15.56 -36.16
C VAL A 126 9.24 16.40 -36.10
N GLN A 127 10.30 16.02 -36.81
CA GLN A 127 11.53 16.81 -36.93
C GLN A 127 11.39 18.04 -37.84
N LEU A 128 10.40 18.03 -38.75
CA LEU A 128 10.15 19.13 -39.70
C LEU A 128 9.15 20.17 -39.17
N ILE A 129 8.49 19.88 -38.05
CA ILE A 129 7.51 20.76 -37.40
C ILE A 129 8.23 21.92 -36.71
N GLN A 130 7.73 23.16 -36.89
CA GLN A 130 8.19 24.33 -36.11
C GLN A 130 7.37 24.44 -34.81
N GLU A 131 7.96 25.00 -33.75
CA GLU A 131 7.46 24.94 -32.36
C GLU A 131 6.05 25.56 -32.11
N ASP A 132 5.39 26.17 -33.10
CA ASP A 132 4.13 26.93 -32.93
C ASP A 132 2.97 26.48 -33.84
N ASP A 133 2.99 25.27 -34.43
CA ASP A 133 1.90 24.78 -35.29
C ASP A 133 0.92 23.86 -34.52
N PRO A 134 -0.32 24.29 -34.21
CA PRO A 134 -1.30 23.45 -33.49
C PRO A 134 -1.71 22.19 -34.27
N ASP A 135 -1.68 22.23 -35.61
CA ASP A 135 -2.01 21.08 -36.46
C ASP A 135 -0.91 20.00 -36.41
N SER A 136 0.24 20.31 -35.79
CA SER A 136 1.36 19.39 -35.62
C SER A 136 1.18 18.34 -34.51
N ALA A 137 0.23 18.56 -33.60
CA ALA A 137 -0.04 17.65 -32.49
C ALA A 137 -0.40 16.23 -32.97
N VAL A 138 -1.12 16.12 -34.09
CA VAL A 138 -1.52 14.84 -34.69
C VAL A 138 -0.30 13.99 -35.08
N ASN A 139 0.76 14.60 -35.63
CA ASN A 139 1.98 13.87 -36.00
C ASN A 139 2.73 13.37 -34.76
N TRP A 140 2.80 14.17 -33.70
CA TRP A 140 3.39 13.75 -32.42
C TRP A 140 2.58 12.61 -31.77
N THR A 141 1.25 12.67 -31.82
CA THR A 141 0.38 11.58 -31.34
C THR A 141 0.57 10.31 -32.15
N ASN A 142 0.59 10.39 -33.47
CA ASN A 142 0.80 9.23 -34.33
C ASN A 142 2.19 8.63 -34.11
N PHE A 143 3.22 9.47 -33.94
CA PHE A 143 4.56 9.02 -33.59
C PHE A 143 4.58 8.27 -32.24
N GLY A 144 3.92 8.82 -31.22
CA GLY A 144 3.75 8.15 -29.93
C GLY A 144 3.03 6.81 -30.06
N ASN A 145 1.92 6.74 -30.80
CA ASN A 145 1.16 5.52 -30.98
C ASN A 145 1.96 4.43 -31.72
N ALA A 146 2.73 4.78 -32.74
CA ALA A 146 3.59 3.83 -33.44
C ALA A 146 4.69 3.27 -32.52
N LEU A 147 5.26 4.09 -31.64
CA LEU A 147 6.22 3.65 -30.63
C LEU A 147 5.57 2.71 -29.60
N ILE A 148 4.34 2.98 -29.15
CA ILE A 148 3.58 2.07 -28.29
C ILE A 148 3.39 0.71 -28.98
N ARG A 149 2.95 0.70 -30.25
CA ARG A 149 2.75 -0.53 -31.01
C ARG A 149 4.04 -1.34 -31.16
N ARG A 150 5.17 -0.68 -31.43
CA ARG A 150 6.45 -1.39 -31.46
C ARG A 150 6.83 -1.92 -30.08
N PHE A 151 6.63 -1.13 -29.03
CA PHE A 151 6.86 -1.56 -27.65
C PHE A 151 6.03 -2.79 -27.27
N GLU A 152 4.76 -2.84 -27.64
CA GLU A 152 3.88 -4.00 -27.40
C GLU A 152 4.43 -5.29 -28.05
N CYS A 153 5.17 -5.18 -29.15
CA CYS A 153 5.78 -6.33 -29.83
C CYS A 153 7.22 -6.64 -29.41
N THR A 154 8.04 -5.63 -29.09
CA THR A 154 9.48 -5.79 -28.83
C THR A 154 9.83 -5.76 -27.35
N GLY A 155 9.00 -5.11 -26.53
CA GLY A 155 9.27 -4.82 -25.13
C GLY A 155 10.38 -3.80 -24.89
N ASP A 156 10.84 -3.05 -25.90
CA ASP A 156 11.96 -2.10 -25.76
C ASP A 156 11.55 -0.87 -24.89
N PRO A 157 12.08 -0.72 -23.66
CA PRO A 157 11.67 0.37 -22.77
C PRO A 157 11.99 1.79 -23.30
N SER A 158 12.89 1.90 -24.28
CA SER A 158 13.19 3.19 -24.92
C SER A 158 12.02 3.69 -25.77
N ASP A 159 11.25 2.79 -26.38
CA ASP A 159 10.11 3.13 -27.23
C ASP A 159 8.98 3.76 -26.42
N ILE A 160 8.59 3.14 -25.31
CA ILE A 160 7.52 3.67 -24.47
C ILE A 160 7.93 5.00 -23.81
N SER A 161 9.23 5.18 -23.52
CA SER A 161 9.76 6.44 -23.00
C SER A 161 9.73 7.56 -24.06
N GLU A 162 10.11 7.25 -25.30
CA GLU A 162 10.01 8.19 -26.43
C GLU A 162 8.53 8.49 -26.76
N ALA A 163 7.62 7.51 -26.64
CA ALA A 163 6.19 7.67 -26.85
C ALA A 163 5.55 8.66 -25.86
N ILE A 164 5.83 8.52 -24.56
CA ILE A 164 5.38 9.46 -23.52
C ILE A 164 5.93 10.85 -23.79
N GLY A 165 7.21 10.95 -24.20
CA GLY A 165 7.82 12.21 -24.60
C GLY A 165 7.09 12.88 -25.78
N ALA A 166 6.73 12.10 -26.80
CA ALA A 166 5.98 12.56 -27.97
C ALA A 166 4.57 13.04 -27.61
N GLN A 167 3.83 12.30 -26.79
CA GLN A 167 2.49 12.69 -26.37
C GLN A 167 2.49 13.90 -25.43
N LYS A 168 3.47 14.03 -24.52
CA LYS A 168 3.65 15.24 -23.72
C LYS A 168 3.89 16.48 -24.60
N LYS A 169 4.66 16.35 -25.67
CA LYS A 169 4.84 17.43 -26.65
C LYS A 169 3.55 17.75 -27.39
N ALA A 170 2.78 16.74 -27.83
CA ALA A 170 1.49 16.95 -28.48
C ALA A 170 0.52 17.76 -27.59
N VAL A 171 0.43 17.41 -26.30
CA VAL A 171 -0.38 18.14 -25.32
C VAL A 171 0.15 19.58 -25.14
N ALA A 172 1.46 19.76 -24.98
CA ALA A 172 2.05 21.08 -24.74
C ALA A 172 1.94 22.05 -25.93
N LEU A 173 1.89 21.54 -27.17
CA LEU A 173 1.74 22.34 -28.39
C LEU A 173 0.29 22.75 -28.67
N THR A 174 -0.67 22.13 -27.99
CA THR A 174 -2.10 22.38 -28.22
C THR A 174 -2.60 23.42 -27.21
N PRO A 175 -3.23 24.53 -27.64
CA PRO A 175 -3.73 25.55 -26.73
C PRO A 175 -4.78 25.01 -25.74
N ASP A 176 -4.79 25.58 -24.53
CA ASP A 176 -5.81 25.25 -23.51
C ASP A 176 -7.23 25.49 -24.04
N GLY A 177 -8.10 24.49 -23.86
CA GLY A 177 -9.50 24.55 -24.30
C GLY A 177 -9.75 24.18 -25.77
N HIS A 178 -8.73 23.74 -26.51
CA HIS A 178 -8.92 23.16 -27.85
C HIS A 178 -9.67 21.82 -27.77
N ASP A 179 -10.53 21.54 -28.77
CA ASP A 179 -11.41 20.36 -28.80
C ASP A 179 -10.65 19.02 -28.80
N ASP A 180 -9.39 19.02 -29.24
CA ASP A 180 -8.53 17.82 -29.28
C ASP A 180 -7.81 17.52 -27.96
N ILE A 181 -7.71 18.48 -27.01
CA ILE A 181 -7.02 18.28 -25.73
C ILE A 181 -7.49 17.02 -24.99
N PRO A 182 -8.81 16.76 -24.87
CA PRO A 182 -9.31 15.52 -24.25
C PRO A 182 -8.78 14.24 -24.88
N PHE A 183 -8.70 14.19 -26.22
CA PHE A 183 -8.18 13.03 -26.95
C PHE A 183 -6.67 12.85 -26.71
N LEU A 184 -5.91 13.94 -26.75
CA LEU A 184 -4.46 13.92 -26.50
C LEU A 184 -4.14 13.46 -25.08
N LEU A 185 -4.88 13.94 -24.09
CA LEU A 185 -4.75 13.53 -22.68
C LEU A 185 -5.12 12.06 -22.47
N ASN A 186 -6.14 11.57 -23.18
CA ASN A 186 -6.48 10.14 -23.13
C ASN A 186 -5.35 9.26 -23.67
N ASN A 187 -4.71 9.66 -24.77
CA ASN A 187 -3.58 8.91 -25.32
C ASN A 187 -2.35 9.00 -24.39
N LEU A 188 -2.12 10.16 -23.78
CA LEU A 188 -1.11 10.33 -22.73
C LEU A 188 -1.33 9.36 -21.57
N GLY A 189 -2.57 9.25 -21.10
CA GLY A 189 -2.94 8.30 -20.07
C GLY A 189 -2.65 6.85 -20.47
N LEU A 190 -3.00 6.48 -21.71
CA LEU A 190 -2.75 5.14 -22.23
C LEU A 190 -1.25 4.82 -22.27
N SER A 191 -0.37 5.73 -22.70
CA SER A 191 1.07 5.45 -22.70
C SER A 191 1.65 5.30 -21.30
N PHE A 192 1.18 6.08 -20.34
CA PHE A 192 1.56 5.88 -18.96
C PHE A 192 1.08 4.51 -18.44
N GLN A 193 -0.15 4.13 -18.74
CA GLN A 193 -0.68 2.81 -18.40
C GLN A 193 0.15 1.67 -19.03
N THR A 194 0.45 1.75 -20.32
CA THR A 194 1.29 0.75 -21.01
C THR A 194 2.69 0.65 -20.39
N ARG A 195 3.29 1.77 -20.00
CA ARG A 195 4.58 1.73 -19.28
C ARG A 195 4.43 1.12 -17.88
N PHE A 196 3.34 1.42 -17.19
CA PHE A 196 3.02 0.81 -15.90
C PHE A 196 2.86 -0.71 -16.03
N ASP A 197 2.18 -1.21 -17.05
CA ASP A 197 1.94 -2.64 -17.24
C ASP A 197 3.25 -3.45 -17.33
N VAL A 198 4.34 -2.82 -17.80
CA VAL A 198 5.67 -3.44 -17.88
C VAL A 198 6.56 -3.13 -16.67
N THR A 199 6.52 -1.91 -16.15
CA THR A 199 7.44 -1.47 -15.07
C THR A 199 6.89 -1.68 -13.66
N GLY A 200 5.57 -1.77 -13.51
CA GLY A 200 4.87 -1.75 -12.23
C GLY A 200 5.00 -0.43 -11.45
N ASN A 201 5.48 0.64 -12.09
CA ASN A 201 5.76 1.93 -11.44
C ASN A 201 4.47 2.69 -11.12
N LEU A 202 4.12 2.77 -9.83
CA LEU A 202 2.89 3.43 -9.37
C LEU A 202 2.75 4.90 -9.78
N MET A 203 3.86 5.59 -10.05
CA MET A 203 3.82 6.94 -10.59
C MET A 203 3.17 6.98 -11.98
N ASP A 204 3.45 5.98 -12.82
CA ASP A 204 2.93 5.92 -14.18
C ASP A 204 1.42 5.71 -14.19
N VAL A 205 0.90 4.72 -13.45
CA VAL A 205 -0.55 4.55 -13.34
C VAL A 205 -1.23 5.76 -12.69
N SER A 206 -0.51 6.45 -11.79
CA SER A 206 -1.06 7.66 -11.19
C SER A 206 -1.15 8.82 -12.18
N GLU A 207 -0.13 9.01 -13.01
CA GLU A 207 -0.13 9.97 -14.14
C GLU A 207 -1.20 9.59 -15.18
N ALA A 208 -1.42 8.28 -15.42
CA ALA A 208 -2.47 7.79 -16.30
C ALA A 208 -3.87 8.20 -15.82
N ILE A 209 -4.18 7.95 -14.54
CA ILE A 209 -5.45 8.36 -13.91
C ILE A 209 -5.64 9.88 -14.03
N ALA A 210 -4.61 10.68 -13.72
CA ALA A 210 -4.70 12.14 -13.81
C ALA A 210 -4.99 12.60 -15.25
N ALA A 211 -4.32 12.01 -16.24
CA ALA A 211 -4.52 12.34 -17.65
C ALA A 211 -5.93 11.92 -18.14
N HIS A 212 -6.42 10.74 -17.76
CA HIS A 212 -7.77 10.28 -18.11
C HIS A 212 -8.86 11.11 -17.42
N GLN A 213 -8.67 11.51 -16.16
CA GLN A 213 -9.59 12.43 -15.48
C GLN A 213 -9.64 13.79 -16.19
N LYS A 214 -8.48 14.37 -16.52
CA LYS A 214 -8.40 15.64 -17.29
C LYS A 214 -9.08 15.49 -18.67
N SER A 215 -8.92 14.35 -19.33
CA SER A 215 -9.61 14.03 -20.59
C SER A 215 -11.14 14.01 -20.42
N ILE A 216 -11.66 13.29 -19.42
CA ILE A 216 -13.11 13.19 -19.18
C ILE A 216 -13.70 14.55 -18.81
N HIS A 217 -13.01 15.33 -17.97
CA HIS A 217 -13.45 16.67 -17.58
C HIS A 217 -13.56 17.63 -18.77
N GLY A 218 -12.63 17.53 -19.74
CA GLY A 218 -12.66 18.34 -20.95
C GLY A 218 -13.61 17.84 -22.04
N THR A 219 -14.19 16.64 -21.91
CA THR A 219 -15.08 16.06 -22.92
C THR A 219 -16.54 16.47 -22.67
N PRO A 220 -17.26 17.05 -23.65
CA PRO A 220 -18.65 17.43 -23.48
C PRO A 220 -19.58 16.27 -23.10
N GLU A 221 -20.61 16.57 -22.29
CA GLU A 221 -21.64 15.60 -21.92
C GLU A 221 -22.38 15.09 -23.18
N GLY A 222 -22.50 13.76 -23.31
CA GLY A 222 -23.11 13.12 -24.49
C GLY A 222 -22.18 12.90 -25.69
N HIS A 223 -20.88 13.21 -25.58
CA HIS A 223 -19.91 12.90 -26.63
C HIS A 223 -19.83 11.39 -26.92
N ALA A 224 -19.85 11.00 -28.20
CA ALA A 224 -19.92 9.60 -28.63
C ALA A 224 -18.73 8.75 -28.12
N GLY A 225 -17.56 9.35 -27.93
CA GLY A 225 -16.36 8.67 -27.42
C GLY A 225 -16.24 8.60 -25.89
N MET A 226 -17.18 9.16 -25.12
CA MET A 226 -17.08 9.24 -23.65
C MET A 226 -16.92 7.86 -23.00
N PHE A 227 -17.59 6.83 -23.54
CA PHE A 227 -17.47 5.47 -23.00
C PHE A 227 -16.02 4.95 -23.07
N ALA A 228 -15.26 5.29 -24.11
CA ALA A 228 -13.88 4.84 -24.26
C ALA A 228 -12.95 5.50 -23.24
N HIS A 229 -13.11 6.80 -22.99
CA HIS A 229 -12.37 7.53 -21.96
C HIS A 229 -12.63 6.95 -20.57
N LEU A 230 -13.91 6.70 -20.23
CA LEU A 230 -14.31 6.07 -18.98
C LEU A 230 -13.77 4.65 -18.82
N ASN A 231 -13.72 3.88 -19.91
CA ASN A 231 -13.14 2.54 -19.88
C ASN A 231 -11.64 2.61 -19.54
N ASN A 232 -10.88 3.51 -20.16
CA ASN A 232 -9.45 3.63 -19.89
C ASN A 232 -9.17 4.15 -18.46
N LEU A 233 -9.98 5.09 -17.97
CA LEU A 233 -9.94 5.49 -16.57
C LEU A 233 -10.18 4.30 -15.64
N GLY A 234 -11.18 3.47 -15.96
CA GLY A 234 -11.49 2.26 -15.20
C GLY A 234 -10.31 1.29 -15.15
N ILE A 235 -9.66 1.02 -16.29
CA ILE A 235 -8.47 0.15 -16.34
C ILE A 235 -7.34 0.73 -15.49
N SER A 236 -7.08 2.04 -15.57
CA SER A 236 -6.01 2.66 -14.78
C SER A 236 -6.27 2.56 -13.27
N PHE A 237 -7.50 2.77 -12.81
CA PHE A 237 -7.87 2.54 -11.40
C PHE A 237 -7.76 1.07 -11.01
N GLN A 238 -8.20 0.15 -11.86
CA GLN A 238 -8.06 -1.30 -11.64
C GLN A 238 -6.59 -1.68 -11.48
N CYS A 239 -5.72 -1.22 -12.37
CA CYS A 239 -4.27 -1.44 -12.35
C CYS A 239 -3.63 -0.93 -11.07
N ARG A 240 -4.00 0.28 -10.61
CA ARG A 240 -3.49 0.82 -9.36
C ARG A 240 -3.98 0.01 -8.15
N SER A 241 -5.28 -0.32 -8.10
CA SER A 241 -5.85 -1.12 -7.03
C SER A 241 -5.21 -2.51 -6.93
N GLN A 242 -4.91 -3.16 -8.05
CA GLN A 242 -4.20 -4.45 -8.05
C GLN A 242 -2.82 -4.38 -7.39
N ARG A 243 -2.16 -3.21 -7.40
CA ARG A 243 -0.87 -2.98 -6.74
C ARG A 243 -1.00 -2.51 -5.29
N THR A 244 -1.99 -1.67 -4.99
CA THR A 244 -2.13 -1.02 -3.68
C THR A 244 -3.07 -1.78 -2.74
N GLY A 245 -3.99 -2.60 -3.26
CA GLY A 245 -5.10 -3.16 -2.51
C GLY A 245 -6.16 -2.13 -2.11
N ASP A 246 -6.15 -0.92 -2.69
CA ASP A 246 -7.13 0.11 -2.34
C ASP A 246 -8.52 -0.21 -2.88
N ILE A 247 -9.46 -0.43 -1.96
CA ILE A 247 -10.87 -0.71 -2.24
C ILE A 247 -11.56 0.51 -2.89
N THR A 248 -11.07 1.71 -2.62
CA THR A 248 -11.61 2.94 -3.21
C THR A 248 -11.33 2.95 -4.71
N ASP A 249 -10.09 2.68 -5.11
CA ASP A 249 -9.70 2.63 -6.52
C ASP A 249 -10.50 1.59 -7.31
N ILE A 250 -10.66 0.37 -6.78
CA ILE A 250 -11.44 -0.65 -7.52
C ILE A 250 -12.93 -0.29 -7.60
N SER A 251 -13.45 0.41 -6.60
CA SER A 251 -14.83 0.91 -6.65
C SER A 251 -15.00 1.99 -7.71
N GLU A 252 -14.03 2.92 -7.82
CA GLU A 252 -13.99 3.92 -8.90
C GLU A 252 -13.84 3.25 -10.29
N ALA A 253 -13.05 2.17 -10.39
CA ALA A 253 -12.93 1.39 -11.61
C ALA A 253 -14.27 0.78 -12.05
N ILE A 254 -14.98 0.13 -11.11
CA ILE A 254 -16.30 -0.46 -11.35
C ILE A 254 -17.30 0.61 -11.80
N ASP A 255 -17.32 1.78 -11.14
CA ASP A 255 -18.22 2.87 -11.49
C ASP A 255 -17.93 3.44 -12.88
N ALA A 256 -16.64 3.61 -13.23
CA ALA A 256 -16.22 4.05 -14.56
C ALA A 256 -16.61 3.02 -15.64
N HIS A 257 -16.36 1.73 -15.41
CA HIS A 257 -16.75 0.67 -16.35
C HIS A 257 -18.26 0.52 -16.48
N ARG A 258 -19.03 0.59 -15.39
CA ARG A 258 -20.50 0.59 -15.44
C ARG A 258 -21.04 1.78 -16.23
N LYS A 259 -20.48 2.98 -16.02
CA LYS A 259 -20.84 4.17 -16.82
C LYS A 259 -20.48 3.96 -18.30
N SER A 260 -19.31 3.41 -18.59
CA SER A 260 -18.86 3.08 -19.96
C SER A 260 -19.82 2.13 -20.67
N VAL A 261 -20.18 1.00 -20.04
CA VAL A 261 -21.14 0.03 -20.58
C VAL A 261 -22.50 0.68 -20.85
N ARG A 262 -22.99 1.55 -19.95
CA ARG A 262 -24.27 2.27 -20.13
C ARG A 262 -24.27 3.28 -21.28
N LEU A 263 -23.14 3.93 -21.54
CA LEU A 263 -23.02 4.95 -22.60
C LEU A 263 -22.70 4.34 -23.97
N CYS A 264 -22.22 3.10 -24.01
CA CYS A 264 -21.94 2.39 -25.24
C CYS A 264 -23.25 2.03 -25.97
N PRO A 265 -23.41 2.40 -27.26
CA PRO A 265 -24.60 2.03 -28.02
C PRO A 265 -24.82 0.51 -28.09
N GLU A 266 -26.09 0.10 -28.12
CA GLU A 266 -26.46 -1.31 -28.26
C GLU A 266 -25.93 -1.90 -29.58
N GLY A 267 -25.37 -3.11 -29.52
CA GLY A 267 -24.76 -3.79 -30.68
C GLY A 267 -23.40 -3.24 -31.12
N HIS A 268 -22.82 -2.27 -30.40
CA HIS A 268 -21.50 -1.75 -30.73
C HIS A 268 -20.41 -2.83 -30.55
N PRO A 269 -19.47 -3.01 -31.52
CA PRO A 269 -18.45 -4.07 -31.47
C PRO A 269 -17.58 -4.07 -30.20
N PHE A 270 -17.40 -2.89 -29.59
CA PHE A 270 -16.59 -2.72 -28.38
C PHE A 270 -17.28 -3.19 -27.08
N MET A 271 -18.59 -3.49 -27.10
CA MET A 271 -19.36 -3.88 -25.91
C MET A 271 -18.75 -5.06 -25.16
N ALA A 272 -18.30 -6.08 -25.89
CA ALA A 272 -17.69 -7.27 -25.29
C ALA A 272 -16.37 -6.96 -24.55
N THR A 273 -15.62 -5.95 -24.99
CA THR A 273 -14.42 -5.48 -24.28
C THR A 273 -14.79 -4.74 -22.99
N LEU A 274 -15.80 -3.87 -23.05
CA LEU A 274 -16.28 -3.14 -21.87
C LEU A 274 -16.79 -4.09 -20.77
N LEU A 275 -17.56 -5.12 -21.16
CA LEU A 275 -18.06 -6.14 -20.23
C LEU A 275 -16.93 -7.00 -19.65
N SER A 276 -15.92 -7.33 -20.44
CA SER A 276 -14.75 -8.06 -19.93
C SER A 276 -13.98 -7.23 -18.89
N ASN A 277 -13.78 -5.94 -19.13
CA ASN A 277 -13.09 -5.05 -18.17
C ASN A 277 -13.93 -4.80 -16.91
N LEU A 278 -15.25 -4.65 -17.06
CA LEU A 278 -16.16 -4.58 -15.91
C LEU A 278 -16.07 -5.86 -15.05
N GLY A 279 -16.07 -7.03 -15.69
CA GLY A 279 -15.88 -8.30 -15.01
C GLY A 279 -14.55 -8.38 -14.26
N ASN A 280 -13.45 -7.92 -14.86
CA ASN A 280 -12.14 -7.87 -14.22
C ASN A 280 -12.11 -6.96 -12.99
N SER A 281 -12.80 -5.81 -13.06
CA SER A 281 -12.88 -4.87 -11.93
C SER A 281 -13.75 -5.42 -10.79
N LEU A 282 -14.88 -6.06 -11.10
CA LEU A 282 -15.72 -6.77 -10.12
C LEU A 282 -14.95 -7.92 -9.46
N TYR A 283 -14.22 -8.71 -10.25
CA TYR A 283 -13.31 -9.73 -9.74
C TYR A 283 -12.22 -9.13 -8.83
N GLY A 284 -11.66 -7.98 -9.22
CA GLY A 284 -10.70 -7.25 -8.41
C GLY A 284 -11.25 -6.89 -7.03
N ARG A 285 -12.48 -6.36 -6.95
CA ARG A 285 -13.10 -5.98 -5.67
C ARG A 285 -13.45 -7.21 -4.85
N PHE A 286 -13.94 -8.27 -5.49
CA PHE A 286 -14.15 -9.57 -4.86
C PHE A 286 -12.90 -10.06 -4.12
N LYS A 287 -11.70 -9.97 -4.72
CA LYS A 287 -10.46 -10.40 -4.04
C LYS A 287 -10.18 -9.63 -2.74
N SER A 288 -10.65 -8.39 -2.62
CA SER A 288 -10.45 -7.54 -1.45
C SER A 288 -11.58 -7.67 -0.41
N THR A 289 -12.81 -7.96 -0.83
CA THR A 289 -14.00 -7.96 0.04
C THR A 289 -14.55 -9.35 0.33
N ASN A 290 -14.17 -10.34 -0.47
CA ASN A 290 -14.74 -11.68 -0.52
C ASN A 290 -16.27 -11.70 -0.76
N ASP A 291 -16.82 -10.65 -1.37
CA ASP A 291 -18.27 -10.50 -1.61
C ASP A 291 -18.74 -11.42 -2.76
N ILE A 292 -19.56 -12.42 -2.43
CA ILE A 292 -20.08 -13.38 -3.41
C ILE A 292 -20.90 -12.75 -4.54
N THR A 293 -21.49 -11.57 -4.31
CA THR A 293 -22.25 -10.85 -5.35
C THR A 293 -21.32 -10.30 -6.43
N ASP A 294 -20.15 -9.77 -6.05
CA ASP A 294 -19.17 -9.23 -6.98
C ASP A 294 -18.60 -10.32 -7.91
N ILE A 295 -18.24 -11.49 -7.37
CA ILE A 295 -17.75 -12.59 -8.21
C ILE A 295 -18.85 -13.15 -9.11
N SER A 296 -20.10 -13.15 -8.65
CA SER A 296 -21.25 -13.59 -9.46
C SER A 296 -21.50 -12.63 -10.62
N ASP A 297 -21.48 -11.33 -10.37
CA ASP A 297 -21.60 -10.29 -11.40
C ASP A 297 -20.40 -10.29 -12.37
N ALA A 298 -19.19 -10.60 -11.88
CA ALA A 298 -18.01 -10.77 -12.72
C ALA A 298 -18.18 -11.93 -13.70
N VAL A 299 -18.62 -13.10 -13.22
CA VAL A 299 -18.90 -14.27 -14.06
C VAL A 299 -19.96 -13.93 -15.11
N LEU A 300 -21.05 -13.26 -14.74
CA LEU A 300 -22.09 -12.85 -15.70
C LEU A 300 -21.53 -11.91 -16.79
N SER A 301 -20.74 -10.92 -16.39
CA SER A 301 -20.12 -9.97 -17.32
C SER A 301 -19.15 -10.67 -18.29
N HIS A 302 -18.34 -11.61 -17.80
CA HIS A 302 -17.43 -12.39 -18.64
C HIS A 302 -18.16 -13.38 -19.55
N GLN A 303 -19.24 -14.01 -19.08
CA GLN A 303 -20.07 -14.90 -19.89
C GLN A 303 -20.69 -14.14 -21.07
N GLU A 304 -21.24 -12.95 -20.82
CA GLU A 304 -21.82 -12.11 -21.88
C GLU A 304 -20.74 -11.62 -22.85
N ALA A 305 -19.56 -11.23 -22.33
CA ALA A 305 -18.43 -10.88 -23.19
C ALA A 305 -18.04 -12.03 -24.13
N VAL A 306 -17.95 -13.26 -23.62
CA VAL A 306 -17.68 -14.47 -24.44
C VAL A 306 -18.80 -14.71 -25.45
N HIS A 307 -20.07 -14.57 -25.07
CA HIS A 307 -21.21 -14.76 -25.96
C HIS A 307 -21.20 -13.76 -27.15
N LEU A 308 -20.80 -12.51 -26.90
CA LEU A 308 -20.70 -11.47 -27.94
C LEU A 308 -19.43 -11.60 -28.81
N THR A 309 -18.57 -12.58 -28.55
CA THR A 309 -17.31 -12.79 -29.30
C THR A 309 -17.48 -13.87 -30.36
N SER A 310 -17.07 -13.62 -31.60
CA SER A 310 -16.98 -14.70 -32.60
C SER A 310 -15.83 -15.65 -32.27
N GLU A 311 -15.97 -16.94 -32.62
CA GLU A 311 -14.95 -17.95 -32.26
C GLU A 311 -13.57 -17.69 -32.88
N GLU A 312 -13.51 -17.04 -34.05
CA GLU A 312 -12.26 -16.71 -34.75
C GLU A 312 -11.62 -15.40 -34.26
N HIS A 313 -12.27 -14.68 -33.33
CA HIS A 313 -11.77 -13.38 -32.87
C HIS A 313 -10.51 -13.55 -32.00
N PRO A 314 -9.42 -12.78 -32.22
CA PRO A 314 -8.17 -12.90 -31.46
C PRO A 314 -8.34 -12.77 -29.94
N ALA A 315 -9.24 -11.89 -29.49
CA ALA A 315 -9.55 -11.68 -28.07
C ALA A 315 -10.34 -12.83 -27.40
N MET A 316 -10.83 -13.83 -28.14
CA MET A 316 -11.64 -14.93 -27.60
C MET A 316 -10.90 -15.69 -26.49
N ALA A 317 -9.64 -16.01 -26.72
CA ALA A 317 -8.84 -16.75 -25.75
C ALA A 317 -8.62 -15.96 -24.44
N GLY A 318 -8.45 -14.64 -24.50
CA GLY A 318 -8.36 -13.79 -23.30
C GLY A 318 -9.68 -13.70 -22.54
N ARG A 319 -10.81 -13.62 -23.25
CA ARG A 319 -12.14 -13.58 -22.62
C ARG A 319 -12.49 -14.91 -21.93
N LEU A 320 -12.12 -16.04 -22.53
CA LEU A 320 -12.27 -17.37 -21.92
C LEU A 320 -11.41 -17.53 -20.66
N ASP A 321 -10.17 -17.02 -20.67
CA ASP A 321 -9.27 -17.06 -19.52
C ASP A 321 -9.81 -16.23 -18.33
N ASN A 322 -10.33 -15.03 -18.58
CA ASN A 322 -10.98 -14.21 -17.54
C ASN A 322 -12.22 -14.90 -16.96
N LEU A 323 -13.04 -15.53 -17.81
CA LEU A 323 -14.20 -16.33 -17.37
C LEU A 323 -13.76 -17.52 -16.50
N GLY A 324 -12.74 -18.26 -16.93
CA GLY A 324 -12.21 -19.40 -16.19
C GLY A 324 -11.71 -19.02 -14.81
N THR A 325 -10.99 -17.90 -14.73
CA THR A 325 -10.50 -17.37 -13.46
C THR A 325 -11.64 -16.97 -12.53
N SER A 326 -12.66 -16.27 -13.04
CA SER A 326 -13.82 -15.87 -12.22
C SER A 326 -14.61 -17.08 -11.72
N LEU A 327 -14.82 -18.11 -12.55
CA LEU A 327 -15.48 -19.36 -12.16
C LEU A 327 -14.68 -20.12 -11.10
N LYS A 328 -13.36 -20.25 -11.25
CA LYS A 328 -12.48 -20.88 -10.25
C LYS A 328 -12.60 -20.21 -8.87
N ASN A 329 -12.63 -18.89 -8.84
CA ASN A 329 -12.73 -18.15 -7.58
C ASN A 329 -14.14 -18.20 -6.98
N ARG A 330 -15.19 -18.24 -7.81
CA ARG A 330 -16.56 -18.47 -7.31
C ARG A 330 -16.73 -19.87 -6.72
N PHE A 331 -16.05 -20.87 -7.28
CA PHE A 331 -16.02 -22.23 -6.72
C PHE A 331 -15.45 -22.25 -5.31
N ALA A 332 -14.38 -21.48 -5.03
CA ALA A 332 -13.75 -21.45 -3.71
C ALA A 332 -14.71 -21.01 -2.58
N LEU A 333 -15.80 -20.31 -2.89
CA LEU A 333 -16.84 -19.93 -1.93
C LEU A 333 -18.12 -20.76 -2.01
N SER A 334 -18.54 -21.13 -3.23
CA SER A 334 -19.81 -21.83 -3.44
C SER A 334 -19.70 -23.35 -3.35
N GLU A 335 -18.48 -23.89 -3.44
CA GLU A 335 -18.16 -25.31 -3.57
C GLU A 335 -18.90 -26.01 -4.73
N SER A 336 -19.36 -25.26 -5.73
CA SER A 336 -20.04 -25.79 -6.91
C SER A 336 -19.05 -26.48 -7.86
N ILE A 337 -19.03 -27.82 -7.86
CA ILE A 337 -18.13 -28.60 -8.75
C ILE A 337 -18.32 -28.23 -10.23
N GLU A 338 -19.53 -27.83 -10.64
CA GLU A 338 -19.79 -27.38 -12.00
C GLU A 338 -18.99 -26.11 -12.38
N ASP A 339 -18.75 -25.20 -11.43
CA ASP A 339 -17.97 -23.99 -11.67
C ASP A 339 -16.50 -24.33 -11.94
N ILE A 340 -15.89 -25.22 -11.14
CA ILE A 340 -14.47 -25.57 -11.32
C ILE A 340 -14.25 -26.42 -12.57
N ASP A 341 -15.16 -27.34 -12.89
CA ASP A 341 -15.09 -28.12 -14.13
C ASP A 341 -15.26 -27.23 -15.37
N THR A 342 -16.17 -26.25 -15.30
CA THR A 342 -16.32 -25.26 -16.37
C THR A 342 -15.09 -24.35 -16.47
N ALA A 343 -14.53 -23.93 -15.34
CA ALA A 343 -13.31 -23.11 -15.29
C ALA A 343 -12.14 -23.78 -15.99
N ILE A 344 -11.89 -25.07 -15.68
CA ILE A 344 -10.85 -25.87 -16.34
C ILE A 344 -11.14 -25.99 -17.84
N SER A 345 -12.39 -26.32 -18.23
CA SER A 345 -12.76 -26.48 -19.63
C SER A 345 -12.54 -25.20 -20.46
N VAL A 346 -12.91 -24.03 -19.94
CA VAL A 346 -12.70 -22.76 -20.65
C VAL A 346 -11.23 -22.32 -20.66
N ALA A 347 -10.48 -22.59 -19.59
CA ALA A 347 -9.04 -22.31 -19.53
C ALA A 347 -8.22 -23.22 -20.47
N GLU A 348 -8.58 -24.50 -20.59
CA GLU A 348 -8.00 -25.41 -21.59
C GLU A 348 -8.26 -24.93 -23.02
N ARG A 349 -9.49 -24.45 -23.29
CA ARG A 349 -9.82 -23.84 -24.59
C ARG A 349 -9.02 -22.58 -24.84
N ALA A 350 -8.88 -21.70 -23.84
CA ALA A 350 -8.08 -20.49 -23.94
C ALA A 350 -6.62 -20.84 -24.30
N ALA A 351 -5.99 -21.74 -23.55
CA ALA A 351 -4.62 -22.19 -23.81
C ALA A 351 -4.46 -22.81 -25.21
N LYS A 352 -5.43 -23.62 -25.67
CA LYS A 352 -5.40 -24.24 -27.00
C LYS A 352 -5.55 -23.24 -28.16
N LEU A 353 -6.31 -22.17 -27.96
CA LEU A 353 -6.49 -21.10 -28.96
C LEU A 353 -5.28 -20.15 -29.03
N THR A 354 -4.34 -20.26 -28.09
CA THR A 354 -3.19 -19.38 -27.99
C THR A 354 -2.01 -19.96 -28.77
N PRO A 355 -1.40 -19.21 -29.72
CA PRO A 355 -0.16 -19.62 -30.37
C PRO A 355 0.99 -19.86 -29.37
N GLU A 356 1.94 -20.73 -29.72
CA GLU A 356 3.09 -21.07 -28.85
C GLU A 356 4.02 -19.87 -28.58
N ASP A 357 4.10 -18.93 -29.51
CA ASP A 357 4.92 -17.73 -29.46
C ASP A 357 4.19 -16.52 -28.86
N ASP A 358 2.93 -16.66 -28.46
CA ASP A 358 2.15 -15.59 -27.84
C ASP A 358 2.64 -15.31 -26.40
N PRO A 359 3.01 -14.05 -26.06
CA PRO A 359 3.45 -13.68 -24.71
C PRO A 359 2.42 -13.94 -23.60
N SER A 360 1.15 -14.12 -23.94
CA SER A 360 0.04 -14.39 -23.01
C SER A 360 -0.13 -15.89 -22.69
N LEU A 361 0.53 -16.79 -23.43
CA LEU A 361 0.42 -18.24 -23.19
C LEU A 361 0.90 -18.64 -21.78
N PRO A 362 2.03 -18.13 -21.25
CA PRO A 362 2.47 -18.45 -19.89
C PRO A 362 1.42 -18.13 -18.82
N SER A 363 0.79 -16.94 -18.88
CA SER A 363 -0.24 -16.55 -17.91
C SER A 363 -1.49 -17.45 -17.99
N ARG A 364 -1.91 -17.84 -19.20
CA ARG A 364 -3.05 -18.75 -19.40
C ARG A 364 -2.76 -20.16 -18.87
N LEU A 365 -1.52 -20.65 -19.05
CA LEU A 365 -1.08 -21.93 -18.50
C LEU A 365 -1.04 -21.90 -16.97
N ASN A 366 -0.57 -20.82 -16.37
CA ASN A 366 -0.61 -20.61 -14.92
C ASN A 366 -2.04 -20.59 -14.39
N ASN A 367 -2.96 -19.88 -15.06
CA ASN A 367 -4.37 -19.84 -14.65
C ASN A 367 -5.02 -21.23 -14.74
N LEU A 368 -4.70 -22.00 -15.79
CA LEU A 368 -5.13 -23.39 -15.92
C LEU A 368 -4.53 -24.29 -14.83
N GLY A 369 -3.24 -24.16 -14.54
CA GLY A 369 -2.56 -24.90 -13.47
C GLY A 369 -3.19 -24.63 -12.10
N ALA A 370 -3.46 -23.36 -11.80
CA ALA A 370 -4.15 -22.95 -10.60
C ALA A 370 -5.59 -23.50 -10.52
N ALA A 371 -6.31 -23.63 -11.64
CA ALA A 371 -7.65 -24.23 -11.65
C ALA A 371 -7.61 -25.74 -11.33
N PHE A 372 -6.64 -26.47 -11.88
CA PHE A 372 -6.41 -27.87 -11.49
C PHE A 372 -6.03 -27.98 -10.02
N HIS A 373 -5.13 -27.13 -9.52
CA HIS A 373 -4.73 -27.11 -8.12
C HIS A 373 -5.90 -26.85 -7.17
N THR A 374 -6.75 -25.85 -7.44
CA THR A 374 -7.96 -25.61 -6.65
C THR A 374 -8.91 -26.81 -6.65
N ARG A 375 -9.07 -27.51 -7.79
CA ARG A 375 -9.86 -28.76 -7.81
C ARG A 375 -9.20 -29.88 -7.02
N PHE A 376 -7.87 -29.98 -7.05
CA PHE A 376 -7.10 -30.91 -6.23
C PHE A 376 -7.31 -30.65 -4.75
N GLU A 377 -7.23 -29.41 -4.28
CA GLU A 377 -7.38 -29.06 -2.87
C GLU A 377 -8.69 -29.61 -2.28
N HIS A 378 -9.77 -29.56 -3.07
CA HIS A 378 -11.10 -30.03 -2.68
C HIS A 378 -11.32 -31.54 -2.90
N THR A 379 -10.93 -32.07 -4.06
CA THR A 379 -11.22 -33.48 -4.43
C THR A 379 -10.15 -34.46 -3.98
N LYS A 380 -8.95 -33.96 -3.68
CA LYS A 380 -7.70 -34.71 -3.46
C LYS A 380 -7.37 -35.70 -4.59
N ASN A 381 -7.84 -35.43 -5.81
CA ASN A 381 -7.57 -36.26 -6.99
C ASN A 381 -6.10 -36.10 -7.44
N PRO A 382 -5.25 -37.15 -7.35
CA PRO A 382 -3.83 -37.03 -7.67
C PRO A 382 -3.54 -36.51 -9.09
N MET A 383 -4.40 -36.81 -10.07
CA MET A 383 -4.17 -36.36 -11.45
C MET A 383 -4.19 -34.83 -11.59
N ASP A 384 -4.97 -34.15 -10.77
CA ASP A 384 -5.11 -32.69 -10.85
C ASP A 384 -3.81 -31.99 -10.40
N ILE A 385 -3.14 -32.48 -9.35
CA ILE A 385 -1.86 -31.89 -8.93
C ILE A 385 -0.74 -32.17 -9.96
N PHE A 386 -0.77 -33.32 -10.64
CA PHE A 386 0.17 -33.59 -11.73
C PHE A 386 -0.05 -32.66 -12.92
N GLU A 387 -1.30 -32.45 -13.34
CA GLU A 387 -1.61 -31.50 -14.41
C GLU A 387 -1.22 -30.07 -14.02
N ALA A 388 -1.50 -29.64 -12.79
CA ALA A 388 -1.11 -28.32 -12.29
C ALA A 388 0.40 -28.07 -12.45
N ILE A 389 1.23 -29.01 -11.98
CA ILE A 389 2.70 -28.94 -12.08
C ILE A 389 3.14 -28.89 -13.55
N VAL A 390 2.58 -29.74 -14.42
CA VAL A 390 2.94 -29.77 -15.85
C VAL A 390 2.63 -28.45 -16.55
N ARG A 391 1.49 -27.80 -16.22
CA ARG A 391 1.16 -26.49 -16.80
C ARG A 391 2.08 -25.39 -16.28
N GLU A 392 2.40 -25.42 -14.99
CA GLU A 392 3.26 -24.42 -14.35
C GLU A 392 4.71 -24.51 -14.84
N GLU A 393 5.27 -25.72 -14.90
CA GLU A 393 6.62 -25.95 -15.46
C GLU A 393 6.71 -25.44 -16.91
N ARG A 394 5.66 -25.64 -17.70
CA ARG A 394 5.59 -25.14 -19.07
C ARG A 394 5.48 -23.61 -19.11
N ALA A 395 4.68 -23.00 -18.25
CA ALA A 395 4.57 -21.54 -18.14
C ALA A 395 5.94 -20.91 -17.80
N ILE A 396 6.67 -21.50 -16.86
CA ILE A 396 8.02 -21.07 -16.47
C ILE A 396 9.00 -21.22 -17.63
N HIS A 397 8.96 -22.34 -18.36
CA HIS A 397 9.85 -22.57 -19.51
C HIS A 397 9.70 -21.53 -20.62
N LEU A 398 8.46 -21.06 -20.85
CA LEU A 398 8.14 -20.05 -21.86
C LEU A 398 8.38 -18.61 -21.37
N THR A 399 8.61 -18.40 -20.08
CA THR A 399 8.77 -17.06 -19.48
C THR A 399 10.24 -16.64 -19.44
N PRO A 400 10.62 -15.48 -20.00
CA PRO A 400 11.99 -14.96 -19.89
C PRO A 400 12.44 -14.78 -18.43
N GLY A 401 13.73 -15.03 -18.15
CA GLY A 401 14.29 -14.99 -16.79
C GLY A 401 14.21 -13.63 -16.06
N ASN A 402 13.96 -12.54 -16.79
CA ASN A 402 13.80 -11.18 -16.27
C ASN A 402 12.33 -10.69 -16.31
N HIS A 403 11.37 -11.57 -16.62
CA HIS A 403 9.97 -11.19 -16.70
C HIS A 403 9.38 -10.92 -15.32
N ALA A 404 8.46 -9.94 -15.21
CA ALA A 404 7.90 -9.50 -13.94
C ALA A 404 6.97 -10.54 -13.28
N SER A 405 6.34 -11.43 -14.06
CA SER A 405 5.46 -12.50 -13.53
C SER A 405 6.21 -13.72 -13.01
N LEU A 406 7.51 -13.85 -13.32
CA LEU A 406 8.27 -15.06 -13.02
C LEU A 406 8.30 -15.43 -11.52
N PRO A 407 8.46 -14.48 -10.56
CA PRO A 407 8.37 -14.81 -9.13
C PRO A 407 7.04 -15.47 -8.75
N GLY A 408 5.92 -15.02 -9.32
CA GLY A 408 4.59 -15.58 -9.06
C GLY A 408 4.48 -17.02 -9.59
N LEU A 409 4.91 -17.27 -10.82
CA LEU A 409 4.91 -18.61 -11.43
C LEU A 409 5.75 -19.61 -10.63
N LEU A 410 6.96 -19.19 -10.25
CA LEU A 410 7.86 -19.99 -9.41
C LEU A 410 7.24 -20.26 -8.02
N THR A 411 6.54 -19.29 -7.44
CA THR A 411 5.85 -19.49 -6.16
C THR A 411 4.72 -20.50 -6.29
N ASN A 412 3.91 -20.44 -7.36
CA ASN A 412 2.85 -21.41 -7.60
C ASN A 412 3.41 -22.82 -7.83
N LEU A 413 4.50 -22.96 -8.58
CA LEU A 413 5.16 -24.26 -8.75
C LEU A 413 5.63 -24.83 -7.40
N GLY A 414 6.24 -23.99 -6.56
CA GLY A 414 6.65 -24.40 -5.21
C GLY A 414 5.46 -24.90 -4.39
N LEU A 415 4.32 -24.23 -4.45
CA LEU A 415 3.11 -24.62 -3.73
C LEU A 415 2.57 -25.96 -4.24
N PHE A 416 2.52 -26.16 -5.56
CA PHE A 416 2.04 -27.40 -6.14
C PHE A 416 2.97 -28.58 -5.79
N LEU A 417 4.27 -28.33 -5.69
CA LEU A 417 5.25 -29.34 -5.25
C LEU A 417 5.11 -29.66 -3.76
N GLU A 418 4.84 -28.68 -2.89
CA GLU A 418 4.54 -28.94 -1.47
C GLU A 418 3.30 -29.84 -1.32
N ASP A 419 2.23 -29.54 -2.05
CA ASP A 419 1.00 -30.34 -2.04
C ASP A 419 1.22 -31.77 -2.56
N ARG A 420 2.05 -31.93 -3.60
CA ARG A 420 2.45 -33.26 -4.09
C ARG A 420 3.33 -34.00 -3.09
N PHE A 421 4.21 -33.29 -2.37
CA PHE A 421 5.00 -33.85 -1.28
C PHE A 421 4.09 -34.37 -0.16
N GLU A 422 3.06 -33.61 0.24
CA GLU A 422 2.10 -34.07 1.27
C GLU A 422 1.37 -35.35 0.85
N LEU A 423 1.05 -35.49 -0.43
CA LEU A 423 0.39 -36.68 -0.98
C LEU A 423 1.31 -37.90 -1.10
N THR A 424 2.56 -37.69 -1.55
CA THR A 424 3.47 -38.77 -1.97
C THR A 424 4.58 -39.10 -0.95
N GLY A 425 4.96 -38.12 -0.13
CA GLY A 425 6.11 -38.16 0.77
C GLY A 425 7.48 -38.12 0.07
N ASP A 426 7.56 -37.76 -1.23
CA ASP A 426 8.84 -37.70 -1.96
C ASP A 426 9.67 -36.47 -1.55
N PRO A 427 10.81 -36.64 -0.84
CA PRO A 427 11.63 -35.52 -0.37
C PRO A 427 12.26 -34.69 -1.52
N THR A 428 12.23 -35.20 -2.75
CA THR A 428 12.66 -34.44 -3.93
C THR A 428 11.76 -33.23 -4.16
N ASP A 429 10.45 -33.38 -3.94
CA ASP A 429 9.47 -32.32 -4.20
C ASP A 429 9.71 -31.11 -3.28
N ILE A 430 9.89 -31.34 -1.99
CA ILE A 430 10.17 -30.25 -1.05
C ILE A 430 11.52 -29.58 -1.33
N SER A 431 12.52 -30.34 -1.77
CA SER A 431 13.84 -29.82 -2.14
C SER A 431 13.75 -28.91 -3.37
N VAL A 432 12.96 -29.30 -4.38
CA VAL A 432 12.71 -28.48 -5.57
C VAL A 432 11.84 -27.27 -5.24
N ALA A 433 10.83 -27.42 -4.37
CA ALA A 433 10.00 -26.30 -3.90
C ALA A 433 10.85 -25.21 -3.23
N VAL A 434 11.72 -25.59 -2.28
CA VAL A 434 12.66 -24.67 -1.62
C VAL A 434 13.55 -23.94 -2.62
N ALA A 435 14.14 -24.66 -3.58
CA ALA A 435 14.98 -24.05 -4.62
C ALA A 435 14.19 -23.05 -5.49
N THR A 436 12.94 -23.37 -5.79
CA THR A 436 12.04 -22.56 -6.62
C THR A 436 11.61 -21.28 -5.87
N TYR A 437 11.23 -21.39 -4.60
CA TYR A 437 10.92 -20.23 -3.75
C TYR A 437 12.11 -19.31 -3.54
N LYS A 438 13.29 -19.88 -3.29
CA LYS A 438 14.54 -19.13 -3.16
C LYS A 438 14.84 -18.33 -4.43
N LEU A 439 14.67 -18.94 -5.60
CA LEU A 439 14.84 -18.26 -6.87
C LEU A 439 13.84 -17.10 -7.00
N ALA A 440 12.55 -17.35 -6.75
CA ALA A 440 11.50 -16.34 -6.81
C ALA A 440 11.78 -15.13 -5.90
N ALA A 441 12.16 -15.37 -4.64
CA ALA A 441 12.48 -14.32 -3.67
C ALA A 441 13.72 -13.49 -4.08
N SER A 442 14.69 -14.15 -4.72
CA SER A 442 15.99 -13.56 -5.08
C SER A 442 15.99 -12.79 -6.40
N LEU A 443 14.95 -12.92 -7.22
CA LEU A 443 14.81 -12.15 -8.46
C LEU A 443 14.76 -10.65 -8.15
N ILE A 444 15.33 -9.83 -9.03
CA ILE A 444 15.28 -8.35 -8.89
C ILE A 444 13.98 -7.80 -9.49
N THR A 445 13.41 -8.54 -10.44
CA THR A 445 12.18 -8.20 -11.16
C THR A 445 10.94 -8.78 -10.47
N GLY A 446 9.77 -8.21 -10.76
CA GLY A 446 8.48 -8.63 -10.20
C GLY A 446 8.09 -7.88 -8.93
N MET A 447 6.87 -8.12 -8.46
CA MET A 447 6.30 -7.36 -7.35
C MET A 447 7.00 -7.71 -6.03
N PRO A 448 7.33 -6.72 -5.18
CA PRO A 448 7.92 -7.00 -3.86
C PRO A 448 7.09 -7.93 -2.99
N LEU A 449 5.75 -7.86 -3.10
CA LEU A 449 4.83 -8.73 -2.35
C LEU A 449 4.91 -10.20 -2.78
N ASP A 450 5.01 -10.49 -4.08
CA ASP A 450 5.17 -11.86 -4.58
C ASP A 450 6.50 -12.44 -4.10
N ARG A 451 7.57 -11.64 -4.17
CA ARG A 451 8.90 -12.03 -3.69
C ARG A 451 8.91 -12.23 -2.18
N LEU A 452 8.19 -11.41 -1.42
CA LEU A 452 8.03 -11.58 0.03
C LEU A 452 7.27 -12.87 0.35
N THR A 453 6.20 -13.15 -0.40
CA THR A 453 5.42 -14.39 -0.28
C THR A 453 6.31 -15.61 -0.56
N ALA A 454 7.10 -15.55 -1.63
CA ALA A 454 8.11 -16.57 -1.94
C ALA A 454 9.13 -16.73 -0.81
N ALA A 455 9.63 -15.63 -0.22
CA ALA A 455 10.59 -15.69 0.88
C ALA A 455 9.99 -16.31 2.15
N ARG A 456 8.71 -16.05 2.44
CA ARG A 456 7.98 -16.70 3.55
C ARG A 456 7.82 -18.20 3.29
N LYS A 457 7.39 -18.57 2.08
CA LYS A 457 7.22 -19.97 1.68
C LYS A 457 8.55 -20.73 1.65
N TRP A 458 9.61 -20.08 1.19
CA TRP A 458 10.98 -20.59 1.32
C TRP A 458 11.31 -20.91 2.78
N ALA A 459 11.07 -19.96 3.70
CA ALA A 459 11.37 -20.15 5.11
C ALA A 459 10.57 -21.30 5.75
N THR A 460 9.28 -21.45 5.40
CA THR A 460 8.44 -22.54 5.93
C THR A 460 8.84 -23.90 5.35
N ALA A 461 9.03 -23.98 4.03
CA ALA A 461 9.41 -25.23 3.34
C ALA A 461 10.80 -25.71 3.78
N SER A 462 11.76 -24.80 4.01
CA SER A 462 13.10 -25.15 4.48
C SER A 462 13.10 -25.84 5.85
N LYS A 463 12.07 -25.65 6.70
CA LYS A 463 11.95 -26.38 7.98
C LYS A 463 11.77 -27.89 7.80
N LEU A 464 11.22 -28.30 6.65
CA LEU A 464 10.98 -29.71 6.28
C LEU A 464 12.20 -30.37 5.64
N THR A 465 13.26 -29.60 5.34
CA THR A 465 14.51 -30.10 4.75
C THR A 465 15.56 -30.43 5.82
N GLU A 466 16.64 -31.11 5.42
CA GLU A 466 17.78 -31.39 6.31
C GLU A 466 18.59 -30.13 6.65
N ASP A 467 18.71 -29.16 5.72
CA ASP A 467 19.48 -27.93 5.91
C ASP A 467 18.63 -26.79 6.51
N ARG A 468 18.48 -26.84 7.84
CA ARG A 468 17.73 -25.83 8.58
C ARG A 468 18.37 -24.44 8.59
N LEU A 469 19.64 -24.30 8.22
CA LEU A 469 20.31 -23.00 8.21
C LEU A 469 19.82 -22.12 7.05
N GLU A 470 19.34 -22.73 5.97
CA GLU A 470 18.78 -22.01 4.82
C GLU A 470 17.54 -21.17 5.19
N CYS A 471 16.81 -21.55 6.24
CA CYS A 471 15.72 -20.73 6.79
C CYS A 471 16.20 -19.33 7.21
N LEU A 472 17.47 -19.18 7.63
CA LEU A 472 17.99 -17.88 8.04
C LEU A 472 18.13 -16.92 6.86
N ASP A 473 18.54 -17.44 5.70
CA ASP A 473 18.68 -16.65 4.47
C ASP A 473 17.29 -16.25 3.93
N ALA A 474 16.31 -17.16 4.04
CA ALA A 474 14.92 -16.90 3.68
C ALA A 474 14.31 -15.76 4.50
N TYR A 475 14.40 -15.82 5.83
CA TYR A 475 13.91 -14.75 6.70
C TYR A 475 14.69 -13.45 6.54
N ASN A 476 16.00 -13.50 6.27
CA ASN A 476 16.74 -12.28 5.98
C ASN A 476 16.20 -11.59 4.72
N THR A 477 15.93 -12.37 3.68
CA THR A 477 15.34 -11.87 2.43
C THR A 477 13.93 -11.31 2.66
N ALA A 478 13.10 -12.00 3.44
CA ALA A 478 11.74 -11.57 3.75
C ALA A 478 11.72 -10.25 4.55
N ILE A 479 12.56 -10.12 5.58
CA ILE A 479 12.65 -8.90 6.39
C ILE A 479 13.16 -7.72 5.55
N ASP A 480 14.12 -7.93 4.64
CA ASP A 480 14.59 -6.88 3.73
C ASP A 480 13.47 -6.43 2.76
N LEU A 481 12.65 -7.36 2.27
CA LEU A 481 11.55 -7.10 1.33
C LEU A 481 10.35 -6.38 1.98
N VAL A 482 10.09 -6.58 3.28
CA VAL A 482 8.91 -5.98 3.94
C VAL A 482 8.91 -4.44 3.84
N SER A 483 10.10 -3.83 3.88
CA SER A 483 10.29 -2.38 3.72
C SER A 483 9.97 -1.86 2.31
N GLN A 484 10.12 -2.70 1.28
CA GLN A 484 9.75 -2.39 -0.11
C GLN A 484 8.26 -2.61 -0.34
N VAL A 485 7.64 -3.54 0.38
CA VAL A 485 6.19 -3.79 0.33
C VAL A 485 5.44 -2.64 1.00
N ALA A 486 5.88 -2.18 2.18
CA ALA A 486 5.35 -1.00 2.86
C ALA A 486 6.18 0.26 2.56
N GLY A 487 6.35 0.58 1.28
CA GLY A 487 7.19 1.68 0.79
C GLY A 487 6.73 3.09 1.20
N MET A 488 7.65 4.06 1.17
CA MET A 488 7.39 5.46 1.58
C MET A 488 6.58 6.27 0.57
N GLU A 489 6.37 5.75 -0.63
CA GLU A 489 5.46 6.28 -1.64
C GLU A 489 3.99 6.22 -1.22
N TYR A 490 3.66 5.39 -0.22
CA TYR A 490 2.30 5.21 0.28
C TYR A 490 1.98 6.11 1.49
N THR A 491 0.69 6.42 1.67
CA THR A 491 0.18 7.03 2.90
C THR A 491 0.50 6.13 4.11
N ILE A 492 0.55 6.71 5.30
CA ILE A 492 0.70 5.92 6.55
C ILE A 492 -0.49 4.96 6.71
N GLY A 493 -1.69 5.41 6.32
CA GLY A 493 -2.90 4.59 6.35
C GLY A 493 -2.78 3.32 5.50
N LEU A 494 -2.35 3.49 4.24
CA LEU A 494 -2.17 2.37 3.32
C LEU A 494 -1.05 1.43 3.76
N ARG A 495 0.08 1.95 4.27
CA ARG A 495 1.17 1.10 4.81
C ARG A 495 0.70 0.22 5.95
N HIS A 496 -0.05 0.78 6.91
CA HIS A 496 -0.62 -0.03 7.98
C HIS A 496 -1.57 -1.08 7.42
N ARG A 497 -2.43 -0.74 6.46
CA ARG A 497 -3.34 -1.70 5.83
C ARG A 497 -2.59 -2.87 5.18
N ILE A 498 -1.50 -2.58 4.45
CA ILE A 498 -0.64 -3.61 3.84
C ILE A 498 0.01 -4.51 4.91
N LEU A 499 0.42 -3.93 6.05
CA LEU A 499 1.08 -4.69 7.13
C LEU A 499 0.10 -5.56 7.94
N VAL A 500 -1.21 -5.28 7.92
CA VAL A 500 -2.23 -6.17 8.51
C VAL A 500 -2.13 -7.57 7.91
N ASP A 501 -1.83 -7.68 6.61
CA ASP A 501 -1.73 -8.94 5.88
C ASP A 501 -0.38 -9.66 6.09
N ILE A 502 0.51 -9.07 6.89
CA ILE A 502 1.84 -9.61 7.22
C ILE A 502 2.08 -9.57 8.75
N PRO A 503 1.15 -10.09 9.58
CA PRO A 503 1.11 -9.76 11.00
C PRO A 503 2.17 -10.46 11.88
N ASP A 504 2.93 -11.42 11.34
CA ASP A 504 3.76 -12.35 12.14
C ASP A 504 5.20 -12.54 11.65
N LEU A 505 5.60 -11.89 10.55
CA LEU A 505 6.87 -12.16 9.88
C LEU A 505 8.08 -12.04 10.84
N SER A 506 8.09 -10.97 11.63
CA SER A 506 9.15 -10.68 12.62
C SER A 506 9.18 -11.73 13.72
N ASN A 507 8.02 -12.15 14.22
CA ASN A 507 7.90 -13.14 15.30
C ASN A 507 8.33 -14.53 14.83
N ALA A 508 7.94 -14.91 13.61
CA ALA A 508 8.32 -16.17 12.97
C ALA A 508 9.82 -16.25 12.69
N ALA A 509 10.40 -15.15 12.19
CA ALA A 509 11.84 -15.00 11.98
C ALA A 509 12.60 -15.13 13.31
N ALA A 510 12.15 -14.42 14.35
CA ALA A 510 12.75 -14.47 15.68
C ALA A 510 12.67 -15.86 16.31
N ALA A 511 11.50 -16.51 16.27
CA ALA A 511 11.31 -17.89 16.73
C ALA A 511 12.28 -18.86 16.03
N THR A 512 12.44 -18.72 14.71
CA THR A 512 13.39 -19.55 13.94
C THR A 512 14.83 -19.26 14.34
N ALA A 513 15.21 -17.99 14.53
CA ALA A 513 16.54 -17.65 15.03
C ALA A 513 16.80 -18.21 16.44
N PHE A 514 15.81 -18.21 17.34
CA PHE A 514 15.92 -18.83 18.66
C PHE A 514 16.09 -20.35 18.59
N SER A 515 15.37 -21.04 17.70
CA SER A 515 15.53 -22.48 17.51
C SER A 515 16.90 -22.89 16.97
N LEU A 516 17.56 -21.98 16.24
CA LEU A 516 18.92 -22.16 15.71
C LEU A 516 20.02 -21.59 16.62
N GLY A 517 19.68 -21.13 17.84
CA GLY A 517 20.64 -20.60 18.80
C GLY A 517 21.28 -19.27 18.37
N LYS A 518 20.52 -18.41 17.67
CA LYS A 518 20.95 -17.10 17.14
C LYS A 518 20.18 -15.93 17.78
N PRO A 519 20.20 -15.75 19.12
CA PRO A 519 19.38 -14.73 19.78
C PRO A 519 19.73 -13.28 19.40
N LYS A 520 20.98 -13.00 19.00
CA LYS A 520 21.37 -11.69 18.46
C LYS A 520 20.64 -11.36 17.16
N LYS A 521 20.54 -12.34 16.26
CA LYS A 521 19.85 -12.19 14.97
C LYS A 521 18.34 -12.08 15.17
N ALA A 522 17.80 -12.82 16.15
CA ALA A 522 16.40 -12.67 16.56
C ALA A 522 16.08 -11.23 16.97
N LEU A 523 16.92 -10.62 17.83
CA LEU A 523 16.75 -9.21 18.20
C LEU A 523 16.83 -8.28 16.98
N GLU A 524 17.83 -8.48 16.11
CA GLU A 524 17.98 -7.65 14.90
C GLU A 524 16.76 -7.71 13.98
N TRP A 525 16.13 -8.88 13.82
CA TRP A 525 14.92 -9.02 13.01
C TRP A 525 13.68 -8.44 13.68
N LEU A 526 13.52 -8.62 15.01
CA LEU A 526 12.44 -7.96 15.75
C LEU A 526 12.54 -6.44 15.64
N GLU A 527 13.75 -5.87 15.71
CA GLU A 527 13.95 -4.42 15.55
C GLU A 527 13.73 -3.92 14.12
N GLN A 528 13.91 -4.78 13.12
CA GLN A 528 13.72 -4.42 11.70
C GLN A 528 12.27 -4.49 11.27
N GLY A 529 11.52 -5.47 11.76
CA GLY A 529 10.16 -5.72 11.32
C GLY A 529 9.07 -5.27 12.30
N ARG A 530 9.40 -4.81 13.51
CA ARG A 530 8.44 -4.12 14.40
C ARG A 530 8.43 -2.63 14.15
N CYS A 531 7.26 -2.02 14.25
CA CYS A 531 7.10 -0.57 14.19
C CYS A 531 7.76 0.01 12.93
N LEU A 532 7.60 -0.67 11.80
CA LEU A 532 8.24 -0.32 10.53
C LEU A 532 7.80 1.09 10.11
N VAL A 533 6.50 1.39 10.21
CA VAL A 533 5.95 2.68 9.77
C VAL A 533 6.41 3.80 10.70
N TRP A 534 6.47 3.55 12.02
CA TRP A 534 7.04 4.49 12.97
C TRP A 534 8.53 4.74 12.72
N THR A 535 9.28 3.69 12.41
CA THR A 535 10.71 3.80 12.11
C THR A 535 10.94 4.60 10.84
N GLN A 536 10.15 4.37 9.79
CA GLN A 536 10.18 5.19 8.58
C GLN A 536 9.87 6.66 8.86
N LEU A 537 8.85 6.95 9.67
CA LEU A 537 8.51 8.33 10.05
C LEU A 537 9.64 9.00 10.86
N ASN A 538 10.25 8.27 11.80
CA ASN A 538 11.39 8.77 12.58
C ASN A 538 12.63 8.99 11.71
N ASN A 539 12.85 8.16 10.69
CA ASN A 539 13.94 8.36 9.72
C ASN A 539 13.79 9.69 8.96
N LEU A 540 12.57 10.08 8.59
CA LEU A 540 12.31 11.38 7.95
C LEU A 540 12.64 12.56 8.88
N ARG A 541 12.47 12.36 10.19
CA ARG A 541 12.73 13.34 11.26
C ARG A 541 14.14 13.28 11.85
N THR A 542 15.04 12.48 11.28
CA THR A 542 16.38 12.29 11.83
C THR A 542 17.18 13.60 11.82
N PRO A 543 17.84 13.98 12.94
CA PRO A 543 18.68 15.17 12.97
C PRO A 543 19.83 15.11 11.96
N LEU A 544 20.06 16.21 11.23
CA LEU A 544 20.98 16.28 10.09
C LEU A 544 22.26 17.08 10.37
N GLU A 545 22.57 17.44 11.61
CA GLU A 545 23.70 18.32 11.94
C GLU A 545 25.05 17.71 11.52
N ASP A 546 25.22 16.40 11.75
CA ASP A 546 26.43 15.68 11.36
C ASP A 546 26.62 15.67 9.84
N LEU A 547 25.52 15.55 9.08
CA LEU A 547 25.52 15.60 7.62
C LEU A 547 25.77 17.03 7.12
N ALA A 548 25.07 18.02 7.68
CA ALA A 548 25.21 19.43 7.33
C ALA A 548 26.63 19.96 7.61
N SER A 549 27.30 19.44 8.65
CA SER A 549 28.71 19.76 8.94
C SER A 549 29.69 19.24 7.89
N PHE A 550 29.31 18.19 7.15
CA PHE A 550 30.11 17.58 6.10
C PHE A 550 29.75 18.14 4.71
N ASP A 551 28.45 18.20 4.40
CA ASP A 551 27.87 18.69 3.16
C ASP A 551 26.50 19.33 3.44
N SER A 552 26.45 20.66 3.43
CA SER A 552 25.23 21.42 3.71
C SER A 552 24.19 21.29 2.60
N ASP A 553 24.62 21.13 1.35
CA ASP A 553 23.70 21.06 0.20
C ASP A 553 22.97 19.72 0.23
N LEU A 554 23.69 18.64 0.50
CA LEU A 554 23.13 17.29 0.65
C LEU A 554 22.17 17.21 1.84
N ALA A 555 22.49 17.87 2.96
CA ALA A 555 21.60 17.95 4.12
C ALA A 555 20.32 18.77 3.84
N ASN A 556 20.44 19.88 3.12
CA ASN A 556 19.29 20.71 2.72
C ASN A 556 18.37 19.97 1.74
N GLU A 557 18.96 19.23 0.78
CA GLU A 557 18.21 18.42 -0.17
C GLU A 557 17.45 17.29 0.54
N LEU A 558 18.12 16.60 1.48
CA LEU A 558 17.49 15.54 2.28
C LEU A 558 16.36 16.10 3.16
N SER A 559 16.58 17.25 3.81
CA SER A 559 15.55 17.91 4.63
C SER A 559 14.32 18.29 3.81
N ARG A 560 14.51 18.84 2.59
CA ARG A 560 13.42 19.17 1.66
C ARG A 560 12.60 17.92 1.30
N ILE A 561 13.27 16.83 0.96
CA ILE A 561 12.61 15.57 0.57
C ILE A 561 11.91 14.94 1.77
N SER A 562 12.56 14.88 2.94
CA SER A 562 11.96 14.43 4.21
C SER A 562 10.63 15.11 4.50
N GLN A 563 10.61 16.45 4.46
CA GLN A 563 9.42 17.25 4.75
C GLN A 563 8.31 16.98 3.72
N GLY A 564 8.67 16.87 2.44
CA GLY A 564 7.73 16.56 1.37
C GLY A 564 7.10 15.18 1.52
N LEU A 565 7.90 14.16 1.86
CA LEU A 565 7.44 12.79 2.10
C LEU A 565 6.56 12.69 3.35
N GLU A 566 6.95 13.35 4.43
CA GLU A 566 6.17 13.38 5.67
C GLU A 566 4.78 13.98 5.42
N ASN A 567 4.71 15.11 4.71
CA ASN A 567 3.45 15.76 4.34
C ASN A 567 2.60 14.86 3.42
N ALA A 568 3.22 14.20 2.44
CA ALA A 568 2.52 13.28 1.54
C ALA A 568 1.99 12.02 2.27
N GLY A 569 2.76 11.50 3.23
CA GLY A 569 2.41 10.32 4.00
C GLY A 569 1.30 10.55 5.03
N LEU A 570 1.23 11.77 5.60
CA LEU A 570 0.24 12.18 6.60
C LEU A 570 -1.05 12.76 6.02
N ARG A 571 -1.30 12.56 4.71
CA ARG A 571 -2.54 12.97 4.06
C ARG A 571 -3.74 12.20 4.61
N ASN A 572 -4.86 12.89 4.76
CA ASN A 572 -6.12 12.29 5.13
C ASN A 572 -6.79 11.70 3.88
N GLU A 573 -7.17 10.43 3.91
CA GLU A 573 -7.77 9.70 2.77
C GLU A 573 -9.25 10.09 2.51
N LEU A 574 -9.84 10.98 3.32
CA LEU A 574 -11.26 11.32 3.23
C LEU A 574 -11.48 12.81 2.97
N VAL A 575 -11.91 13.15 1.75
CA VAL A 575 -12.90 14.22 1.49
C VAL A 575 -13.70 13.91 0.22
N ALA A 576 -15.04 14.04 0.32
CA ALA A 576 -15.89 14.57 -0.75
C ALA A 576 -17.27 14.95 -0.17
N ILE A 577 -17.55 16.25 -0.04
CA ILE A 577 -18.92 16.80 0.05
C ILE A 577 -18.99 17.95 -0.95
N GLY A 578 -19.69 17.76 -2.06
CA GLY A 578 -19.77 18.74 -3.16
C GLY A 578 -20.59 18.22 -4.34
N THR A 579 -20.65 18.96 -5.44
CA THR A 579 -21.24 18.47 -6.70
C THR A 579 -20.27 17.53 -7.43
N ASP A 580 -20.74 16.68 -8.34
CA ASP A 580 -19.87 15.72 -9.08
C ASP A 580 -18.67 16.38 -9.77
N ALA A 581 -18.82 17.62 -10.27
CA ALA A 581 -17.74 18.38 -10.90
C ALA A 581 -16.71 18.88 -9.87
N ASP A 582 -17.16 19.38 -8.71
CA ASP A 582 -16.27 19.82 -7.62
C ASP A 582 -15.48 18.63 -7.06
N ILE A 583 -16.14 17.47 -6.91
CA ILE A 583 -15.52 16.22 -6.46
C ILE A 583 -14.44 15.76 -7.45
N MET A 584 -14.68 15.89 -8.76
CA MET A 584 -13.70 15.49 -9.77
C MET A 584 -12.43 16.35 -9.73
N ILE A 585 -12.57 17.66 -9.54
CA ILE A 585 -11.42 18.59 -9.40
C ILE A 585 -10.62 18.25 -8.14
N GLU A 586 -11.30 17.97 -7.03
CA GLU A 586 -10.66 17.58 -5.78
C GLU A 586 -9.92 16.23 -5.92
N LYS A 587 -10.55 15.23 -6.55
CA LYS A 587 -9.90 13.94 -6.89
C LYS A 587 -8.66 14.12 -7.75
N MET A 588 -8.70 15.01 -8.74
CA MET A 588 -7.54 15.32 -9.59
C MET A 588 -6.41 15.97 -8.80
N ALA A 589 -6.72 16.88 -7.87
CA ALA A 589 -5.71 17.51 -7.01
C ALA A 589 -5.05 16.48 -6.08
N LEU A 590 -5.82 15.59 -5.46
CA LEU A 590 -5.32 14.48 -4.64
C LEU A 590 -4.41 13.54 -5.46
N GLN A 591 -4.75 13.34 -6.74
CA GLN A 591 -3.97 12.53 -7.66
C GLN A 591 -2.61 13.15 -7.97
N ASP A 592 -2.58 14.43 -8.36
CA ASP A 592 -1.35 15.19 -8.62
C ASP A 592 -0.44 15.20 -7.38
N GLU A 593 -1.07 15.28 -6.20
CA GLU A 593 -0.40 15.18 -4.91
C GLU A 593 0.23 13.79 -4.66
N ALA A 594 -0.47 12.70 -4.94
CA ALA A 594 0.04 11.33 -4.80
C ALA A 594 1.26 11.08 -5.71
N ILE A 595 1.19 11.57 -6.97
CA ILE A 595 2.31 11.52 -7.92
C ILE A 595 3.55 12.24 -7.35
N ALA A 596 3.35 13.43 -6.78
CA ALA A 596 4.44 14.18 -6.16
C ALA A 596 5.08 13.40 -4.97
N GLY A 597 4.27 12.71 -4.17
CA GLY A 597 4.73 11.87 -3.07
C GLY A 597 5.60 10.69 -3.55
N ALA A 598 5.14 9.95 -4.56
CA ALA A 598 5.90 8.84 -5.15
C ALA A 598 7.24 9.30 -5.75
N LYS A 599 7.28 10.48 -6.37
CA LYS A 599 8.52 11.07 -6.89
C LYS A 599 9.51 11.40 -5.79
N LEU A 600 9.03 11.96 -4.69
CA LEU A 600 9.88 12.23 -3.53
C LEU A 600 10.43 10.95 -2.90
N ALA A 601 9.67 9.84 -2.92
CA ALA A 601 10.14 8.54 -2.40
C ALA A 601 11.30 8.00 -3.25
N GLN A 602 11.19 8.12 -4.58
CA GLN A 602 12.28 7.74 -5.48
C GLN A 602 13.52 8.64 -5.30
N GLU A 603 13.33 9.96 -5.18
CA GLU A 603 14.42 10.91 -4.91
C GLU A 603 15.11 10.60 -3.57
N TRP A 604 14.32 10.23 -2.55
CA TRP A 604 14.82 9.83 -1.23
C TRP A 604 15.74 8.62 -1.31
N ASP A 605 15.34 7.54 -1.98
CA ASP A 605 16.17 6.33 -2.08
C ASP A 605 17.49 6.60 -2.82
N GLN A 606 17.43 7.37 -3.90
CA GLN A 606 18.63 7.80 -4.63
C GLN A 606 19.55 8.65 -3.76
N LEU A 607 18.98 9.57 -2.98
CA LEU A 607 19.75 10.44 -2.10
C LEU A 607 20.36 9.69 -0.92
N LEU A 608 19.63 8.76 -0.31
CA LEU A 608 20.16 7.87 0.73
C LEU A 608 21.32 7.03 0.20
N GLN A 609 21.23 6.52 -1.04
CA GLN A 609 22.33 5.79 -1.64
C GLN A 609 23.57 6.69 -1.81
N LYS A 610 23.41 7.91 -2.34
CA LYS A 610 24.51 8.89 -2.45
C LYS A 610 25.15 9.20 -1.09
N ILE A 611 24.35 9.38 -0.04
CA ILE A 611 24.85 9.62 1.32
C ILE A 611 25.63 8.39 1.82
N ARG A 612 25.11 7.19 1.62
CA ARG A 612 25.73 5.93 2.06
C ARG A 612 27.02 5.59 1.30
N ASP A 613 27.22 6.13 0.11
CA ASP A 613 28.49 6.02 -0.62
C ASP A 613 29.62 6.82 0.04
N ILE A 614 29.29 7.77 0.94
CA ILE A 614 30.27 8.50 1.76
C ILE A 614 30.73 7.58 2.91
N PRO A 615 32.04 7.28 3.07
CA PRO A 615 32.52 6.32 4.06
C PRO A 615 32.11 6.60 5.51
N LYS A 616 32.00 7.88 5.90
CA LYS A 616 31.53 8.32 7.23
C LYS A 616 30.06 7.97 7.47
N PHE A 617 29.24 7.95 6.41
CA PHE A 617 27.80 7.77 6.44
C PHE A 617 27.33 6.43 5.84
N LYS A 618 28.22 5.44 5.69
CA LYS A 618 27.89 4.12 5.12
C LYS A 618 26.70 3.39 5.78
N ASN A 619 26.47 3.67 7.06
CA ASN A 619 25.39 3.10 7.87
C ASN A 619 24.25 4.10 8.12
N PHE A 620 24.24 5.26 7.45
CA PHE A 620 23.23 6.29 7.64
C PHE A 620 21.83 5.73 7.35
N LEU A 621 20.93 5.85 8.33
CA LEU A 621 19.56 5.32 8.31
C LEU A 621 19.47 3.83 7.91
N ARG A 622 20.50 3.02 8.21
CA ARG A 622 20.40 1.56 8.11
C ARG A 622 19.91 1.01 9.45
N SER A 623 19.21 -0.12 9.39
CA SER A 623 18.77 -0.85 10.58
C SER A 623 19.95 -1.13 11.51
N ALA A 624 19.72 -0.88 12.81
CA ALA A 624 20.76 -1.04 13.82
C ALA A 624 21.13 -2.52 13.98
N ARG A 625 22.43 -2.81 14.09
CA ARG A 625 22.91 -4.15 14.44
C ARG A 625 22.90 -4.35 15.94
N TYR A 626 22.99 -5.59 16.39
CA TYR A 626 23.02 -5.93 17.82
C TYR A 626 24.02 -5.09 18.64
N HIS A 627 25.23 -4.87 18.12
CA HIS A 627 26.24 -4.07 18.81
C HIS A 627 25.81 -2.60 18.97
N ASP A 628 25.18 -2.03 17.95
CA ASP A 628 24.67 -0.66 18.02
C ASP A 628 23.53 -0.58 19.05
N LEU A 629 22.59 -1.53 19.00
CA LEU A 629 21.42 -1.64 19.90
C LEU A 629 21.80 -1.72 21.39
N THR A 630 22.93 -2.35 21.70
CA THR A 630 23.36 -2.61 23.08
C THR A 630 24.34 -1.59 23.63
N ALA A 631 24.92 -0.74 22.77
CA ALA A 631 25.99 0.20 23.15
C ALA A 631 25.58 1.24 24.21
N ARG A 632 24.28 1.53 24.36
CA ARG A 632 23.75 2.57 25.26
C ARG A 632 22.57 2.11 26.11
N LEU A 633 22.53 0.81 26.45
CA LEU A 633 21.48 0.31 27.34
C LEU A 633 21.44 1.11 28.66
N PRO A 634 20.23 1.38 29.21
CA PRO A 634 20.11 2.06 30.50
C PRO A 634 20.80 1.26 31.61
N LYS A 635 21.58 1.93 32.45
CA LYS A 635 22.15 1.32 33.67
C LYS A 635 21.09 1.03 34.75
N ALA A 636 19.89 1.58 34.60
CA ALA A 636 18.83 1.54 35.60
C ALA A 636 18.12 0.18 35.71
N GLY A 637 18.25 -0.70 34.72
CA GLY A 637 17.64 -2.03 34.73
C GLY A 637 17.82 -2.80 33.42
N PRO A 638 17.44 -4.08 33.39
CA PRO A 638 17.45 -4.88 32.17
C PRO A 638 16.34 -4.45 31.19
N VAL A 639 16.59 -4.61 29.90
CA VAL A 639 15.57 -4.46 28.84
C VAL A 639 15.13 -5.86 28.43
N VAL A 640 13.83 -6.15 28.50
CA VAL A 640 13.28 -7.46 28.17
C VAL A 640 12.46 -7.35 26.89
N VAL A 641 12.77 -8.19 25.90
CA VAL A 641 11.98 -8.33 24.67
C VAL A 641 11.31 -9.70 24.67
N ILE A 642 10.00 -9.73 24.51
CA ILE A 642 9.19 -10.96 24.48
C ILE A 642 8.76 -11.24 23.04
N ASN A 643 8.86 -12.50 22.64
CA ASN A 643 8.38 -13.02 21.37
C ASN A 643 7.40 -14.17 21.60
N VAL A 644 6.21 -14.08 21.02
CA VAL A 644 5.18 -15.11 21.09
C VAL A 644 4.87 -15.53 19.66
N HIS A 645 5.10 -16.80 19.32
CA HIS A 645 4.85 -17.37 18.00
C HIS A 645 4.38 -18.82 18.15
N GLU A 646 3.69 -19.35 17.15
CA GLU A 646 3.13 -20.71 17.16
C GLU A 646 4.19 -21.80 17.35
N ASP A 647 5.34 -21.64 16.71
CA ASP A 647 6.47 -22.58 16.83
C ASP A 647 7.04 -22.64 18.26
N ARG A 648 7.13 -21.48 18.93
CA ARG A 648 7.75 -21.30 20.26
C ARG A 648 7.58 -19.89 20.80
N CYS A 649 7.63 -19.78 22.13
CA CYS A 649 7.60 -18.52 22.86
C CYS A 649 8.91 -18.29 23.63
N ASP A 650 9.45 -17.08 23.54
CA ASP A 650 10.78 -16.75 24.05
C ASP A 650 10.81 -15.35 24.65
N ALA A 651 11.78 -15.12 25.54
CA ALA A 651 12.19 -13.79 25.95
C ALA A 651 13.71 -13.65 25.81
N ILE A 652 14.17 -12.43 25.56
CA ILE A 652 15.57 -12.04 25.69
C ILE A 652 15.69 -10.91 26.69
N ALA A 653 16.65 -11.02 27.60
CA ALA A 653 17.00 -9.94 28.52
C ALA A 653 18.36 -9.35 28.15
N LEU A 654 18.38 -8.04 27.94
CA LEU A 654 19.57 -7.24 27.65
C LEU A 654 20.01 -6.55 28.94
N VAL A 655 21.18 -6.91 29.43
CA VAL A 655 21.74 -6.38 30.68
C VAL A 655 22.96 -5.52 30.35
N THR A 656 23.03 -4.34 30.96
CA THR A 656 24.20 -3.47 30.75
C THR A 656 25.48 -4.17 31.23
N GLY A 657 26.47 -4.27 30.34
CA GLY A 657 27.77 -4.89 30.63
C GLY A 657 27.88 -6.38 30.27
N THR A 658 26.84 -6.98 29.68
CA THR A 658 26.90 -8.33 29.10
C THR A 658 27.00 -8.26 27.57
N ASP A 659 27.92 -9.03 26.98
CA ASP A 659 28.11 -9.05 25.52
C ASP A 659 27.02 -9.84 24.77
N ASP A 660 26.51 -10.92 25.39
CA ASP A 660 25.46 -11.77 24.83
C ASP A 660 24.11 -11.54 25.53
N PRO A 661 23.00 -11.55 24.79
CA PRO A 661 21.67 -11.44 25.39
C PRO A 661 21.33 -12.72 26.15
N LEU A 662 20.66 -12.59 27.29
CA LEU A 662 20.16 -13.74 28.04
C LEU A 662 18.88 -14.26 27.38
N HIS A 663 19.00 -15.37 26.63
CA HIS A 663 17.86 -16.04 26.00
C HIS A 663 17.14 -16.96 26.99
N ILE A 664 15.83 -16.78 27.10
CA ILE A 664 14.94 -17.43 28.06
C ILE A 664 13.81 -18.10 27.27
N HIS A 665 13.76 -19.42 27.29
CA HIS A 665 12.68 -20.18 26.66
C HIS A 665 11.47 -20.24 27.59
N LEU A 666 10.27 -19.93 27.10
CA LEU A 666 9.04 -19.88 27.89
C LEU A 666 8.27 -21.22 27.81
N ASP A 667 8.87 -22.30 28.33
CA ASP A 667 8.36 -23.68 28.20
C ASP A 667 6.92 -23.91 28.68
N GLN A 668 6.41 -23.04 29.57
CA GLN A 668 5.08 -23.14 30.17
C GLN A 668 4.07 -22.18 29.55
N PHE A 669 4.41 -21.55 28.43
CA PHE A 669 3.55 -20.57 27.77
C PHE A 669 3.57 -20.77 26.26
N SER A 670 2.40 -20.99 25.68
CA SER A 670 2.23 -21.16 24.23
C SER A 670 1.51 -19.96 23.60
N TYR A 671 1.59 -19.85 22.27
CA TYR A 671 0.78 -18.89 21.52
C TYR A 671 -0.72 -19.08 21.79
N ARG A 672 -1.18 -20.33 21.87
CA ARG A 672 -2.57 -20.66 22.23
C ARG A 672 -2.97 -20.17 23.62
N ASP A 673 -2.04 -20.19 24.58
CA ASP A 673 -2.28 -19.60 25.90
C ASP A 673 -2.40 -18.08 25.83
N ALA A 674 -1.56 -17.42 25.03
CA ALA A 674 -1.65 -15.98 24.82
C ALA A 674 -3.02 -15.57 24.25
N VAL A 675 -3.47 -16.22 23.18
CA VAL A 675 -4.78 -15.98 22.54
C VAL A 675 -5.91 -16.25 23.53
N ARG A 676 -5.87 -17.38 24.24
CA ARG A 676 -6.88 -17.73 25.25
C ARG A 676 -6.96 -16.68 26.36
N LEU A 677 -5.82 -16.25 26.90
CA LEU A 677 -5.77 -15.29 28.00
C LEU A 677 -6.24 -13.90 27.56
N LEU A 678 -5.90 -13.49 26.34
CA LEU A 678 -6.39 -12.26 25.73
C LEU A 678 -7.91 -12.30 25.60
N HIS A 679 -8.48 -13.39 25.07
CA HIS A 679 -9.92 -13.56 24.94
C HIS A 679 -10.64 -13.56 26.30
N LEU A 680 -10.08 -14.23 27.31
CA LEU A 680 -10.60 -14.21 28.68
C LEU A 680 -10.59 -12.80 29.27
N LEU A 681 -9.49 -12.05 29.09
CA LEU A 681 -9.36 -10.68 29.55
C LEU A 681 -10.41 -9.78 28.86
N ARG A 682 -10.52 -9.83 27.53
CA ARG A 682 -11.49 -9.04 26.77
C ARG A 682 -12.93 -9.35 27.19
N SER A 683 -13.29 -10.62 27.28
CA SER A 683 -14.62 -11.05 27.73
C SER A 683 -14.95 -10.53 29.14
N HIS A 684 -13.97 -10.55 30.04
CA HIS A 684 -14.14 -10.03 31.39
C HIS A 684 -14.29 -8.50 31.41
N LEU A 685 -13.48 -7.79 30.62
CA LEU A 685 -13.57 -6.33 30.45
C LEU A 685 -14.92 -5.91 29.86
N SER A 686 -15.44 -6.60 28.85
CA SER A 686 -16.76 -6.32 28.28
C SER A 686 -17.89 -6.53 29.29
N ALA A 687 -17.78 -7.55 30.15
CA ALA A 687 -18.78 -7.85 31.17
C ALA A 687 -18.79 -6.86 32.36
N HIS A 688 -17.64 -6.27 32.71
CA HIS A 688 -17.49 -5.43 33.91
C HIS A 688 -17.20 -3.94 33.60
N GLY A 689 -16.90 -3.62 32.35
CA GLY A 689 -16.40 -2.31 31.91
C GLY A 689 -17.47 -1.31 31.45
N GLY A 690 -18.75 -1.70 31.35
CA GLY A 690 -19.88 -0.80 31.10
C GLY A 690 -19.74 0.10 29.85
N ARG A 691 -20.22 -0.40 28.71
CA ARG A 691 -20.50 0.28 27.42
C ARG A 691 -19.29 0.84 26.65
N MET A 692 -18.85 0.11 25.63
CA MET A 692 -18.86 0.53 24.20
C MET A 692 -18.16 -0.56 23.38
N ASP A 693 -18.91 -1.20 22.47
CA ASP A 693 -18.52 -1.83 21.20
C ASP A 693 -19.83 -2.37 20.60
N GLU A 694 -20.68 -1.48 20.07
CA GLU A 694 -21.67 -1.84 19.04
C GLU A 694 -21.00 -1.50 17.70
N GLU A 695 -20.07 -2.34 17.24
CA GLU A 695 -19.60 -2.45 15.82
C GLU A 695 -18.48 -3.51 15.66
N SER A 696 -18.64 -4.69 16.27
CA SER A 696 -17.84 -5.86 15.89
C SER A 696 -18.73 -7.09 15.81
N ASP A 697 -19.69 -7.06 14.89
CA ASP A 697 -20.28 -8.28 14.37
C ASP A 697 -19.29 -8.91 13.38
N GLU A 698 -19.19 -10.24 13.44
CA GLU A 698 -18.41 -11.13 12.55
C GLU A 698 -16.90 -11.26 12.84
N ILE A 699 -16.56 -11.96 13.92
CA ILE A 699 -15.37 -12.83 13.91
C ILE A 699 -15.89 -14.25 13.64
N GLU A 700 -15.65 -14.78 12.45
CA GLU A 700 -15.82 -16.21 12.20
C GLU A 700 -14.93 -16.98 13.18
N PRO A 701 -15.47 -17.97 13.91
CA PRO A 701 -14.64 -18.82 14.73
C PRO A 701 -13.71 -19.62 13.81
N VAL A 702 -12.40 -19.39 13.90
CA VAL A 702 -11.38 -20.25 13.31
C VAL A 702 -11.76 -21.70 13.58
N ASN A 703 -11.91 -22.48 12.51
CA ASN A 703 -12.57 -23.79 12.46
C ASN A 703 -12.01 -24.86 13.43
N GLU A 704 -10.90 -24.58 14.13
CA GLU A 704 -10.30 -25.46 15.14
C GLU A 704 -10.86 -25.30 16.57
N LEU A 705 -11.73 -24.31 16.85
CA LEU A 705 -12.21 -24.02 18.21
C LEU A 705 -13.44 -24.82 18.68
N ARG A 706 -13.91 -25.82 17.90
CA ARG A 706 -15.12 -26.61 18.19
C ARG A 706 -15.08 -27.54 19.43
N TYR A 707 -13.99 -27.55 20.20
CA TYR A 707 -13.82 -28.48 21.35
C TYR A 707 -13.63 -27.82 22.73
N PHE A 708 -14.05 -26.58 22.95
CA PHE A 708 -14.01 -26.00 24.30
C PHE A 708 -15.30 -26.24 25.09
N VAL A 709 -15.17 -27.10 26.10
CA VAL A 709 -16.17 -27.38 27.15
C VAL A 709 -16.51 -26.09 27.91
N PRO A 710 -17.79 -25.79 28.21
CA PRO A 710 -18.13 -24.60 28.99
C PRO A 710 -17.64 -24.78 30.43
N PHE A 711 -16.58 -24.07 30.80
CA PHE A 711 -16.10 -24.09 32.18
C PHE A 711 -17.02 -23.25 33.07
N SER A 712 -17.32 -23.84 34.22
CA SER A 712 -18.35 -23.43 35.17
C SER A 712 -18.01 -22.14 35.92
N ARG A 713 -19.06 -21.39 36.28
CA ARG A 713 -19.05 -20.24 37.20
C ARG A 713 -18.38 -20.61 38.53
N SER A 714 -17.33 -19.88 38.96
CA SER A 714 -17.00 -19.57 40.38
C SER A 714 -15.57 -19.02 40.67
N GLY A 715 -14.73 -18.73 39.67
CA GLY A 715 -13.39 -18.13 39.88
C GLY A 715 -13.27 -16.69 39.39
N ASP A 716 -12.42 -15.89 40.04
CA ASP A 716 -12.03 -14.53 39.61
C ASP A 716 -11.21 -14.59 38.31
N THR A 717 -11.82 -14.20 37.18
CA THR A 717 -11.20 -14.28 35.84
C THR A 717 -9.92 -13.45 35.75
N MET A 718 -9.87 -12.26 36.35
CA MET A 718 -8.70 -11.38 36.29
C MET A 718 -7.52 -11.99 37.06
N GLN A 719 -7.77 -12.52 38.27
CA GLN A 719 -6.73 -13.22 39.02
C GLN A 719 -6.20 -14.45 38.27
N THR A 720 -7.06 -15.14 37.52
CA THR A 720 -6.67 -16.28 36.68
C THR A 720 -5.70 -15.84 35.58
N VAL A 721 -6.06 -14.79 34.81
CA VAL A 721 -5.21 -14.23 33.76
C VAL A 721 -3.84 -13.82 34.30
N LEU A 722 -3.82 -13.05 35.40
CA LEU A 722 -2.57 -12.59 36.02
C LEU A 722 -1.71 -13.74 36.55
N ARG A 723 -2.33 -14.76 37.16
CA ARG A 723 -1.64 -15.94 37.66
C ARG A 723 -0.95 -16.72 36.54
N GLU A 724 -1.64 -16.92 35.43
CA GLU A 724 -1.08 -17.68 34.30
C GLU A 724 0.02 -16.89 33.58
N LEU A 725 -0.15 -15.57 33.37
CA LEU A 725 0.93 -14.70 32.87
C LEU A 725 2.14 -14.68 33.81
N TRP A 726 1.92 -14.67 35.12
CA TRP A 726 3.00 -14.75 36.10
C TRP A 726 3.78 -16.06 35.96
N LEU A 727 3.09 -17.20 35.94
CA LEU A 727 3.74 -18.52 35.91
C LEU A 727 4.41 -18.81 34.56
N GLY A 728 3.73 -18.49 33.46
CA GLY A 728 4.20 -18.83 32.11
C GLY A 728 5.21 -17.85 31.54
N VAL A 729 5.15 -16.56 31.90
CA VAL A 729 5.95 -15.50 31.27
C VAL A 729 6.86 -14.79 32.26
N VAL A 730 6.29 -14.16 33.29
CA VAL A 730 7.06 -13.23 34.15
C VAL A 730 8.05 -13.97 35.04
N LYS A 731 7.63 -15.05 35.69
CA LYS A 731 8.47 -15.81 36.62
C LYS A 731 9.73 -16.37 35.93
N PRO A 732 9.67 -17.06 34.77
CA PRO A 732 10.86 -17.49 34.05
C PRO A 732 11.87 -16.36 33.78
N ILE A 733 11.38 -15.18 33.42
CA ILE A 733 12.22 -14.01 33.11
C ILE A 733 12.91 -13.48 34.37
N ILE A 734 12.16 -13.31 35.45
CA ILE A 734 12.63 -12.79 36.74
C ILE A 734 13.61 -13.78 37.40
N ASP A 735 13.34 -15.09 37.31
CA ASP A 735 14.25 -16.15 37.78
C ASP A 735 15.58 -16.11 37.01
N ALA A 736 15.54 -15.94 35.68
CA ALA A 736 16.73 -15.83 34.85
C ALA A 736 17.56 -14.57 35.15
N LEU A 737 16.90 -13.48 35.56
CA LEU A 737 17.53 -12.25 36.05
C LEU A 737 18.02 -12.33 37.49
N ASN A 738 17.83 -13.46 38.19
CA ASN A 738 18.16 -13.68 39.60
C ASN A 738 17.44 -12.70 40.56
N ILE A 739 16.22 -12.29 40.23
CA ILE A 739 15.36 -11.48 41.10
C ILE A 739 14.46 -12.43 41.90
N VAL A 740 14.47 -12.34 43.24
CA VAL A 740 13.64 -13.21 44.10
C VAL A 740 12.37 -12.45 44.48
N ALA A 741 11.26 -12.75 43.81
CA ALA A 741 9.95 -12.16 44.09
C ALA A 741 8.81 -13.16 43.83
N THR A 742 7.66 -12.97 44.49
CA THR A 742 6.41 -13.68 44.14
C THR A 742 5.53 -12.78 43.27
N GLY A 743 4.53 -13.30 42.57
CA GLY A 743 3.62 -12.49 41.74
C GLY A 743 2.17 -12.95 41.80
N LEU A 744 1.84 -13.72 42.84
CA LEU A 744 0.47 -14.17 43.09
C LEU A 744 -0.26 -13.12 43.92
N TYR A 745 -1.24 -12.45 43.32
CA TYR A 745 -2.11 -11.49 43.98
C TYR A 745 -3.26 -12.22 44.70
N SER A 746 -3.00 -12.76 45.89
CA SER A 746 -4.00 -13.40 46.76
C SER A 746 -4.12 -12.69 48.10
N GLU A 747 -5.29 -12.78 48.75
CA GLU A 747 -5.50 -12.19 50.08
C GLU A 747 -4.51 -12.81 51.10
N GLY A 748 -3.61 -11.97 51.64
CA GLY A 748 -2.67 -12.34 52.69
C GLY A 748 -1.20 -12.50 52.26
N HIS A 749 -0.88 -12.43 50.96
CA HIS A 749 0.52 -12.34 50.50
C HIS A 749 1.00 -10.88 50.49
N THR A 750 2.04 -10.58 51.27
CA THR A 750 2.59 -9.22 51.45
C THR A 750 3.73 -8.88 50.49
N ASP A 751 4.16 -9.82 49.66
CA ASP A 751 5.41 -9.72 48.91
C ASP A 751 5.18 -10.06 47.43
N CYS A 752 5.09 -9.06 46.56
CA CYS A 752 4.82 -9.27 45.13
C CYS A 752 5.79 -8.52 44.21
N ILE A 753 5.88 -8.89 42.93
CA ILE A 753 6.85 -8.34 41.97
C ILE A 753 6.73 -6.83 41.83
N PHE A 754 5.53 -6.29 42.02
CA PHE A 754 5.27 -4.85 42.05
C PHE A 754 6.17 -4.17 43.09
N ASP A 755 6.48 -4.79 44.22
CA ASP A 755 7.26 -4.17 45.29
C ASP A 755 8.78 -4.13 44.98
N TYR A 756 9.23 -4.81 43.91
CA TYR A 756 10.65 -4.94 43.53
C TYR A 756 11.00 -4.29 42.20
N VAL A 757 10.03 -4.16 41.28
CA VAL A 757 10.28 -3.79 39.89
C VAL A 757 9.33 -2.67 39.46
N ILE A 758 9.90 -1.66 38.81
CA ILE A 758 9.15 -0.62 38.11
C ILE A 758 9.17 -0.96 36.63
N SER A 759 8.00 -1.27 36.08
CA SER A 759 7.84 -1.57 34.66
C SER A 759 7.69 -0.29 33.83
N SER A 760 8.38 -0.25 32.70
CA SER A 760 8.19 0.73 31.64
C SER A 760 8.23 -0.01 30.30
N TYR A 761 7.40 0.42 29.36
CA TYR A 761 7.29 -0.20 28.03
C TYR A 761 7.86 0.73 26.96
N ILE A 762 8.32 0.17 25.85
CA ILE A 762 8.76 0.97 24.71
C ILE A 762 8.60 0.13 23.44
N PRO A 763 8.25 0.71 22.28
CA PRO A 763 7.98 -0.08 21.08
C PRO A 763 9.18 -0.91 20.61
N THR A 764 10.39 -0.33 20.63
CA THR A 764 11.63 -0.99 20.19
C THR A 764 12.84 -0.56 21.04
N VAL A 765 13.90 -1.36 21.05
CA VAL A 765 15.18 -1.04 21.70
C VAL A 765 15.83 0.18 21.02
N SER A 766 15.68 0.31 19.70
CA SER A 766 16.14 1.48 18.94
C SER A 766 15.49 2.78 19.44
N CYS A 767 14.18 2.77 19.69
CA CYS A 767 13.45 3.92 20.26
C CYS A 767 13.98 4.28 21.67
N LEU A 768 14.27 3.28 22.51
CA LEU A 768 14.89 3.49 23.82
C LEU A 768 16.26 4.18 23.70
N MET A 769 17.08 3.70 22.77
CA MET A 769 18.40 4.25 22.54
C MET A 769 18.35 5.72 22.10
N GLU A 770 17.55 6.05 21.09
CA GLU A 770 17.42 7.42 20.59
C GLU A 770 17.05 8.40 21.70
N ARG A 771 16.12 8.00 22.56
CA ARG A 771 15.66 8.81 23.70
C ARG A 771 16.69 8.94 24.81
N THR A 772 17.66 8.04 24.90
CA THR A 772 18.81 8.21 25.80
C THR A 772 19.95 9.03 25.17
N LYS A 773 20.01 9.18 23.83
CA LYS A 773 21.01 10.04 23.15
C LYS A 773 20.76 11.52 23.38
N VAL A 774 19.49 11.96 23.33
CA VAL A 774 19.13 13.38 23.44
C VAL A 774 19.30 13.84 24.89
N ALA A 775 20.45 14.46 25.17
CA ALA A 775 20.69 15.15 26.43
C ALA A 775 19.66 16.25 26.60
N HIS A 776 19.15 16.45 27.83
CA HIS A 776 18.20 17.51 28.15
C HIS A 776 18.64 18.86 27.58
N THR A 777 17.99 19.35 26.53
CA THR A 777 17.99 20.76 26.13
C THR A 777 17.20 21.52 27.20
N THR A 778 17.88 21.73 28.32
CA THR A 778 17.38 22.39 29.52
C THR A 778 17.32 23.87 29.23
N GLY A 779 16.11 24.37 28.94
CA GLY A 779 15.89 25.81 28.75
C GLY A 779 14.51 26.22 28.25
N GLN A 780 13.70 25.33 27.67
CA GLN A 780 12.38 25.69 27.10
C GLN A 780 11.20 24.81 27.55
N THR A 781 11.42 23.79 28.40
CA THR A 781 10.39 22.82 28.83
C THR A 781 9.54 23.30 30.01
N ASP A 782 9.63 24.57 30.44
CA ASP A 782 9.10 24.98 31.75
C ASP A 782 7.56 25.01 31.82
N LYS A 783 6.84 25.02 30.68
CA LYS A 783 5.38 25.16 30.66
C LYS A 783 4.65 23.83 30.46
N VAL A 784 3.70 23.55 31.35
CA VAL A 784 2.79 22.40 31.24
C VAL A 784 1.49 22.81 30.55
N LEU A 785 1.06 22.08 29.53
CA LEU A 785 -0.26 22.24 28.93
C LEU A 785 -1.25 21.26 29.58
N VAL A 786 -2.34 21.80 30.12
CA VAL A 786 -3.36 21.05 30.85
C VAL A 786 -4.68 21.15 30.11
N ILE A 787 -5.09 20.07 29.44
CA ILE A 787 -6.30 19.99 28.61
C ILE A 787 -7.34 19.16 29.33
N GLY A 788 -8.52 19.74 29.53
CA GLY A 788 -9.63 19.08 30.18
C GLY A 788 -10.94 19.25 29.45
N GLN A 789 -11.61 18.15 29.13
CA GLN A 789 -12.95 18.19 28.53
C GLN A 789 -13.95 17.35 29.33
N PRO A 790 -14.61 17.94 30.34
CA PRO A 790 -15.60 17.22 31.15
C PRO A 790 -16.93 16.98 30.42
N ASN A 791 -17.27 17.77 29.38
CA ASN A 791 -18.55 17.69 28.68
C ASN A 791 -18.34 17.67 27.17
N ALA A 792 -17.77 16.58 26.65
CA ALA A 792 -17.63 16.40 25.21
C ALA A 792 -19.02 16.21 24.54
N PRO A 793 -19.29 16.83 23.38
CA PRO A 793 -20.55 16.64 22.66
C PRO A 793 -20.83 15.16 22.35
N GLY A 794 -22.06 14.71 22.61
CA GLY A 794 -22.50 13.34 22.31
C GLY A 794 -22.02 12.25 23.29
N LEU A 795 -21.22 12.60 24.30
CA LEU A 795 -20.67 11.64 25.26
C LEU A 795 -21.12 11.90 26.71
N PRO A 796 -21.07 10.90 27.60
CA PRO A 796 -21.38 11.08 29.01
C PRO A 796 -20.44 12.09 29.70
N PRO A 797 -20.92 12.87 30.69
CA PRO A 797 -20.08 13.83 31.39
C PRO A 797 -19.04 13.13 32.30
N LEU A 798 -17.85 13.74 32.41
CA LEU A 798 -16.75 13.33 33.31
C LEU A 798 -16.59 14.36 34.43
N PRO A 799 -17.37 14.28 35.53
CA PRO A 799 -17.34 15.27 36.59
C PRO A 799 -16.03 15.31 37.40
N GLY A 800 -15.30 14.20 37.44
CA GLY A 800 -13.99 14.05 38.09
C GLY A 800 -12.89 14.81 37.37
N THR A 801 -12.95 14.92 36.04
CA THR A 801 -12.04 15.77 35.24
C THR A 801 -11.88 17.17 35.84
N LYS A 802 -12.97 17.87 36.19
CA LYS A 802 -12.85 19.23 36.77
C LYS A 802 -12.09 19.25 38.09
N LYS A 803 -12.26 18.22 38.91
CA LYS A 803 -11.57 18.09 40.20
C LYS A 803 -10.10 17.74 40.00
N GLU A 804 -9.81 16.87 39.04
CA GLU A 804 -8.46 16.49 38.62
C GLU A 804 -7.66 17.72 38.17
N LEU A 805 -8.19 18.49 37.20
CA LEU A 805 -7.51 19.70 36.72
C LEU A 805 -7.22 20.67 37.86
N LYS A 806 -8.22 20.93 38.72
CA LYS A 806 -8.07 21.84 39.85
C LYS A 806 -6.97 21.36 40.82
N ALA A 807 -6.96 20.06 41.16
CA ALA A 807 -5.98 19.49 42.08
C ALA A 807 -4.54 19.52 41.54
N ILE A 808 -4.38 19.40 40.22
CA ILE A 808 -3.09 19.51 39.51
C ILE A 808 -2.64 20.97 39.45
N GLN A 809 -3.53 21.88 39.07
CA GLN A 809 -3.25 23.32 38.98
C GLN A 809 -2.81 23.89 40.34
N GLU A 810 -3.49 23.53 41.43
CA GLU A 810 -3.10 23.94 42.79
C GLU A 810 -1.67 23.49 43.16
N LYS A 811 -1.22 22.33 42.68
CA LYS A 811 0.16 21.84 42.89
C LYS A 811 1.16 22.61 42.05
N PHE A 812 0.82 22.90 40.80
CA PHE A 812 1.67 23.69 39.92
C PHE A 812 1.84 25.12 40.45
N ASP A 813 0.76 25.76 40.89
CA ASP A 813 0.81 27.07 41.56
C ASP A 813 1.69 27.03 42.82
N SER A 814 1.48 26.02 43.68
CA SER A 814 2.26 25.86 44.92
C SER A 814 3.76 25.64 44.68
N ALA A 815 4.11 25.05 43.53
CA ALA A 815 5.49 24.78 43.13
C ALA A 815 6.07 25.84 42.17
N ASN A 816 5.33 26.90 41.85
CA ASN A 816 5.68 27.91 40.84
C ASN A 816 6.01 27.31 39.45
N ILE A 817 5.29 26.27 39.05
CA ILE A 817 5.41 25.65 37.72
C ILE A 817 4.44 26.38 36.78
N PRO A 818 4.91 27.01 35.69
CA PRO A 818 4.00 27.70 34.78
C PRO A 818 3.18 26.68 33.97
N PHE A 819 1.89 26.94 33.80
CA PHE A 819 1.01 26.09 33.01
C PHE A 819 0.00 26.90 32.21
N LEU A 820 -0.50 26.31 31.13
CA LEU A 820 -1.67 26.78 30.38
C LEU A 820 -2.79 25.77 30.56
N SER A 821 -3.98 26.22 30.93
CA SER A 821 -5.15 25.33 31.03
C SER A 821 -6.19 25.64 29.97
N LEU A 822 -6.59 24.61 29.22
CA LEU A 822 -7.70 24.62 28.27
C LEU A 822 -8.81 23.72 28.83
N GLU A 823 -9.81 24.30 29.49
CA GLU A 823 -10.93 23.54 30.10
C GLU A 823 -12.27 23.84 29.42
N GLY A 824 -12.92 22.80 28.87
CA GLY A 824 -14.25 22.92 28.25
C GLY A 824 -14.18 23.62 26.90
N HIS A 825 -14.92 24.72 26.71
CA HIS A 825 -15.04 25.41 25.41
C HIS A 825 -13.71 25.88 24.77
N PRO A 826 -12.67 26.31 25.51
CA PRO A 826 -11.37 26.64 24.94
C PRO A 826 -10.55 25.43 24.46
N ALA A 827 -10.89 24.21 24.90
CA ALA A 827 -10.24 22.99 24.45
C ALA A 827 -10.80 22.58 23.07
N THR A 828 -10.46 23.35 22.05
CA THR A 828 -10.79 23.06 20.63
C THR A 828 -9.65 22.30 19.98
N ILE A 829 -9.91 21.57 18.89
CA ILE A 829 -8.89 20.87 18.09
C ILE A 829 -7.79 21.85 17.64
N ALA A 830 -8.18 22.99 17.05
CA ALA A 830 -7.24 23.96 16.51
C ALA A 830 -6.33 24.55 17.60
N ARG A 831 -6.90 24.97 18.73
CA ARG A 831 -6.11 25.52 19.83
C ARG A 831 -5.20 24.48 20.49
N THR A 832 -5.68 23.25 20.65
CA THR A 832 -4.86 22.17 21.22
C THR A 832 -3.64 21.89 20.33
N MET A 833 -3.83 21.77 19.01
CA MET A 833 -2.73 21.56 18.06
C MET A 833 -1.68 22.67 18.13
N GLU A 834 -2.10 23.95 18.15
CA GLU A 834 -1.18 25.09 18.27
C GLU A 834 -0.33 25.01 19.55
N GLU A 835 -0.94 24.60 20.66
CA GLU A 835 -0.23 24.53 21.94
C GLU A 835 0.61 23.27 22.11
N LEU A 836 0.26 22.16 21.44
CA LEU A 836 1.07 20.94 21.40
C LEU A 836 2.45 21.18 20.77
N GLU A 837 2.58 22.11 19.82
CA GLU A 837 3.87 22.50 19.21
C GLU A 837 4.78 23.29 20.16
N ARG A 838 4.20 23.89 21.21
CA ARG A 838 4.89 24.87 22.08
C ARG A 838 5.20 24.36 23.48
N HIS A 839 4.59 23.26 23.90
CA HIS A 839 4.66 22.75 25.27
C HIS A 839 5.36 21.40 25.33
N GLY A 840 6.41 21.30 26.15
CA GLY A 840 7.15 20.05 26.33
C GLY A 840 6.46 19.03 27.23
N CYS A 841 5.58 19.49 28.13
CA CYS A 841 4.82 18.64 29.03
C CYS A 841 3.31 18.82 28.82
N ILE A 842 2.58 17.73 28.66
CA ILE A 842 1.14 17.75 28.40
C ILE A 842 0.37 16.85 29.37
N HIS A 843 -0.84 17.27 29.72
CA HIS A 843 -1.81 16.50 30.49
C HIS A 843 -3.16 16.54 29.80
N PHE A 844 -3.70 15.38 29.44
CA PHE A 844 -5.05 15.22 28.89
C PHE A 844 -5.97 14.58 29.93
N ALA A 845 -7.10 15.22 30.23
CA ALA A 845 -8.20 14.65 31.01
C ALA A 845 -9.51 14.78 30.22
N CYS A 846 -9.84 13.74 29.45
CA CYS A 846 -11.00 13.73 28.55
C CYS A 846 -11.32 12.29 28.12
N HIS A 847 -12.38 12.12 27.33
CA HIS A 847 -12.63 10.84 26.66
C HIS A 847 -11.53 10.56 25.63
N GLY A 848 -10.99 9.35 25.67
CA GLY A 848 -10.11 8.79 24.65
C GLY A 848 -10.80 7.61 23.99
N VAL A 849 -10.54 7.42 22.70
CA VAL A 849 -11.09 6.31 21.92
C VAL A 849 -9.99 5.68 21.07
N GLN A 850 -9.93 4.35 21.08
CA GLN A 850 -9.19 3.56 20.12
C GLN A 850 -10.16 3.09 19.03
N ASP A 851 -9.91 3.44 17.78
CA ASP A 851 -10.71 3.03 16.63
C ASP A 851 -10.05 1.82 15.97
N ALA A 852 -10.64 0.63 16.13
CA ALA A 852 -10.08 -0.62 15.64
C ALA A 852 -10.08 -0.69 14.10
N SER A 853 -11.15 -0.18 13.48
CA SER A 853 -11.32 -0.17 12.03
C SER A 853 -10.37 0.79 11.33
N HIS A 854 -10.09 1.93 11.96
CA HIS A 854 -9.22 2.97 11.45
C HIS A 854 -8.28 3.46 12.55
N PRO A 855 -7.17 2.75 12.84
CA PRO A 855 -6.30 3.05 13.98
C PRO A 855 -5.81 4.51 14.06
N LEU A 856 -5.56 5.16 12.93
CA LEU A 856 -5.16 6.58 12.84
C LEU A 856 -6.28 7.59 13.20
N LYS A 857 -7.54 7.14 13.26
CA LYS A 857 -8.70 7.89 13.74
C LYS A 857 -8.92 7.76 15.25
N SER A 858 -8.12 6.94 15.95
CA SER A 858 -8.08 6.96 17.42
C SER A 858 -7.77 8.37 17.92
N GLY A 859 -8.34 8.83 19.04
CA GLY A 859 -8.24 10.24 19.37
C GLY A 859 -8.79 10.66 20.73
N PHE A 860 -8.67 11.96 20.99
CA PHE A 860 -9.22 12.62 22.19
C PHE A 860 -10.45 13.45 21.84
N HIS A 861 -11.55 13.29 22.58
CA HIS A 861 -12.74 14.11 22.37
C HIS A 861 -12.60 15.49 23.06
N LEU A 862 -12.69 16.53 22.24
CA LEU A 862 -12.56 17.93 22.60
C LEU A 862 -13.92 18.65 22.44
N SER A 863 -13.94 19.98 22.58
CA SER A 863 -15.18 20.77 22.55
C SER A 863 -15.86 20.85 21.18
N ASP A 864 -15.10 20.74 20.11
CA ASP A 864 -15.51 20.93 18.72
C ASP A 864 -15.35 19.66 17.86
N GLY A 865 -14.98 18.53 18.46
CA GLY A 865 -14.85 17.25 17.77
C GLY A 865 -13.80 16.33 18.39
N ARG A 866 -13.29 15.39 17.58
CA ARG A 866 -12.20 14.49 17.97
C ARG A 866 -10.86 14.96 17.40
N LEU A 867 -9.85 15.06 18.27
CA LEU A 867 -8.46 15.20 17.87
C LEU A 867 -7.91 13.81 17.55
N ASP A 868 -7.93 13.45 16.27
CA ASP A 868 -7.45 12.17 15.78
C ASP A 868 -5.92 12.06 15.84
N LEU A 869 -5.41 10.83 15.95
CA LEU A 869 -4.00 10.49 16.04
C LEU A 869 -3.22 10.99 14.83
N TRP A 870 -3.77 10.90 13.62
CA TRP A 870 -3.09 11.41 12.42
C TRP A 870 -2.78 12.91 12.51
N LYS A 871 -3.63 13.73 13.16
CA LYS A 871 -3.35 15.15 13.41
C LYS A 871 -2.23 15.31 14.44
N ILE A 872 -2.24 14.53 15.51
CA ILE A 872 -1.18 14.54 16.53
C ILE A 872 0.18 14.22 15.88
N LEU A 873 0.22 13.29 14.93
CA LEU A 873 1.43 12.95 14.19
C LEU A 873 1.97 14.10 13.35
N GLN A 874 1.16 15.09 12.95
CA GLN A 874 1.64 16.26 12.21
C GLN A 874 2.36 17.28 13.11
N VAL A 875 2.21 17.18 14.43
CA VAL A 875 2.85 18.10 15.37
C VAL A 875 4.36 17.86 15.38
N GLN A 876 5.12 18.86 14.96
CA GLN A 876 6.57 18.88 15.14
C GLN A 876 6.92 19.70 16.39
N ASN A 877 7.19 19.00 17.49
CA ASN A 877 7.55 19.63 18.75
C ASN A 877 9.00 19.26 19.16
N PRO A 878 9.99 20.13 18.93
CA PRO A 878 11.39 19.87 19.30
C PRO A 878 11.63 19.90 20.82
N VAL A 879 10.67 20.39 21.60
CA VAL A 879 10.75 20.45 23.07
C VAL A 879 9.89 19.39 23.77
N ALA A 880 9.28 18.46 23.01
CA ALA A 880 8.46 17.38 23.55
C ALA A 880 9.25 16.51 24.56
N ASP A 881 8.72 16.38 25.78
CA ASP A 881 9.36 15.61 26.85
C ASP A 881 8.40 14.59 27.46
N PHE A 882 7.24 15.01 27.98
CA PHE A 882 6.37 14.12 28.73
C PHE A 882 4.87 14.33 28.48
N ALA A 883 4.11 13.23 28.43
CA ALA A 883 2.65 13.26 28.32
C ALA A 883 1.98 12.42 29.40
N PHE A 884 0.94 12.96 30.04
CA PHE A 884 0.06 12.23 30.95
C PHE A 884 -1.33 12.12 30.34
N LEU A 885 -1.78 10.91 30.04
CA LEU A 885 -3.07 10.65 29.41
C LEU A 885 -4.05 10.07 30.43
N SER A 886 -4.80 10.95 31.09
CA SER A 886 -5.97 10.61 31.91
C SER A 886 -7.20 10.40 31.02
N ALA A 887 -7.09 9.43 30.12
CA ALA A 887 -8.12 9.08 29.14
C ALA A 887 -8.14 7.57 28.92
N CYS A 888 -9.32 7.04 28.59
CA CYS A 888 -9.55 5.61 28.38
C CYS A 888 -8.83 5.09 27.13
N GLN A 889 -8.37 3.83 27.19
CA GLN A 889 -7.90 3.04 26.04
C GLN A 889 -6.73 3.66 25.25
N THR A 890 -5.91 4.49 25.89
CA THR A 890 -4.80 5.22 25.24
C THR A 890 -3.61 4.33 24.88
N SER A 891 -3.63 3.06 25.31
CA SER A 891 -2.68 2.00 24.98
C SER A 891 -3.33 0.62 24.73
N LYS A 892 -4.57 0.58 24.21
CA LYS A 892 -5.27 -0.68 23.90
C LYS A 892 -4.64 -1.45 22.72
N GLY A 893 -4.13 -0.72 21.72
CA GLY A 893 -3.58 -1.29 20.48
C GLY A 893 -4.63 -1.92 19.57
N GLU A 894 -4.17 -2.52 18.47
CA GLU A 894 -4.97 -3.26 17.49
C GLU A 894 -4.34 -4.63 17.23
N GLU A 895 -5.15 -5.69 17.10
CA GLU A 895 -4.64 -7.08 17.05
C GLU A 895 -3.94 -7.39 15.74
N GLY A 896 -4.53 -7.00 14.61
CA GLY A 896 -3.91 -7.16 13.29
C GLY A 896 -2.66 -6.32 13.07
N LEU A 897 -2.35 -5.40 13.99
CA LEU A 897 -1.19 -4.49 13.92
C LEU A 897 -0.39 -4.49 15.22
N SER A 898 -0.34 -5.64 15.90
CA SER A 898 0.36 -5.78 17.19
C SER A 898 1.84 -5.42 17.10
N GLU A 899 2.50 -5.74 15.97
CA GLU A 899 3.91 -5.44 15.74
C GLU A 899 4.14 -3.96 15.38
N GLU A 900 3.12 -3.22 14.94
CA GLU A 900 3.18 -1.77 14.71
C GLU A 900 2.83 -0.94 15.95
N VAL A 901 2.23 -1.52 17.00
CA VAL A 901 1.98 -0.81 18.28
C VAL A 901 1.19 0.50 18.07
N ILE A 902 0.08 0.46 17.31
CA ILE A 902 -0.67 1.67 16.95
C ILE A 902 -1.72 2.01 18.01
N HIS A 903 -1.39 2.97 18.86
CA HIS A 903 -2.30 3.59 19.83
C HIS A 903 -1.81 4.99 20.22
N LEU A 904 -2.62 5.76 20.94
CA LEU A 904 -2.34 7.17 21.27
C LEU A 904 -0.99 7.39 21.96
N ALA A 905 -0.62 6.53 22.91
CA ALA A 905 0.67 6.65 23.61
C ALA A 905 1.88 6.44 22.67
N ALA A 906 1.85 5.44 21.79
CA ALA A 906 2.90 5.22 20.79
C ALA A 906 2.94 6.36 19.76
N GLY A 907 1.78 6.89 19.39
CA GLY A 907 1.66 8.07 18.56
C GLY A 907 2.36 9.31 19.13
N LEU A 908 2.23 9.56 20.43
CA LEU A 908 2.95 10.65 21.11
C LEU A 908 4.45 10.37 21.20
N LEU A 909 4.87 9.11 21.42
CA LEU A 909 6.28 8.74 21.31
C LEU A 909 6.81 9.07 19.91
N ALA A 910 6.11 8.65 18.84
CA ALA A 910 6.46 8.97 17.45
C ALA A 910 6.46 10.49 17.19
N GLY A 911 5.58 11.24 17.85
CA GLY A 911 5.54 12.72 17.87
C GLY A 911 6.67 13.40 18.65
N GLY A 912 7.58 12.64 19.25
CA GLY A 912 8.79 13.13 19.92
C GLY A 912 8.79 13.03 21.44
N TYR A 913 7.64 12.80 22.09
CA TYR A 913 7.56 12.69 23.56
C TYR A 913 8.42 11.54 24.08
N ARG A 914 9.15 11.76 25.18
CA ARG A 914 10.12 10.79 25.73
C ARG A 914 9.53 9.82 26.74
N GLY A 915 8.43 10.21 27.38
CA GLY A 915 7.67 9.39 28.31
C GLY A 915 6.18 9.70 28.21
N VAL A 916 5.35 8.66 28.31
CA VAL A 916 3.89 8.76 28.26
C VAL A 916 3.30 7.90 29.37
N VAL A 917 2.42 8.47 30.19
CA VAL A 917 1.53 7.69 31.05
C VAL A 917 0.21 7.47 30.32
N ALA A 918 -0.24 6.22 30.24
CA ALA A 918 -1.41 5.81 29.47
C ALA A 918 -2.21 4.72 30.17
N THR A 919 -3.35 4.34 29.60
CA THR A 919 -4.23 3.28 30.12
C THR A 919 -4.50 2.20 29.07
N MET A 920 -4.42 0.93 29.46
CA MET A 920 -4.67 -0.22 28.59
C MET A 920 -6.17 -0.45 28.32
N TRP A 921 -7.04 -0.09 29.27
CA TRP A 921 -8.50 -0.18 29.15
C TRP A 921 -9.18 0.98 29.86
N SER A 922 -10.51 1.04 29.76
CA SER A 922 -11.32 2.11 30.35
C SER A 922 -11.15 2.17 31.87
N ILE A 923 -10.89 3.38 32.38
CA ILE A 923 -10.72 3.65 33.81
C ILE A 923 -11.92 4.43 34.35
N LEU A 924 -12.22 4.29 35.65
CA LEU A 924 -13.23 5.13 36.28
C LEU A 924 -12.66 6.51 36.59
N ASP A 925 -13.42 7.53 36.24
CA ASP A 925 -13.13 8.97 36.42
C ASP A 925 -12.56 9.32 37.82
N ARG A 926 -13.16 8.77 38.90
CA ARG A 926 -12.67 8.98 40.27
C ARG A 926 -11.26 8.44 40.53
N HIS A 927 -10.86 7.37 39.86
CA HIS A 927 -9.56 6.73 40.03
C HIS A 927 -8.50 7.46 39.19
N GLY A 928 -8.83 7.90 37.97
CA GLY A 928 -7.97 8.74 37.14
C GLY A 928 -7.53 10.01 37.88
N MET A 929 -8.50 10.74 38.44
CA MET A 929 -8.25 11.92 39.29
C MET A 929 -7.24 11.64 40.42
N LYS A 930 -7.42 10.53 41.15
CA LYS A 930 -6.55 10.20 42.28
C LYS A 930 -5.13 9.82 41.83
N VAL A 931 -5.01 9.06 40.73
CA VAL A 931 -3.70 8.67 40.19
C VAL A 931 -2.94 9.90 39.72
N ALA A 932 -3.58 10.82 39.01
CA ALA A 932 -2.94 12.06 38.56
C ALA A 932 -2.50 12.94 39.76
N ASP A 933 -3.34 13.04 40.80
CA ASP A 933 -3.05 13.78 42.03
C ASP A 933 -1.77 13.27 42.73
N GLU A 934 -1.72 11.96 43.00
CA GLU A 934 -0.57 11.30 43.65
C GLU A 934 0.68 11.31 42.75
N PHE A 935 0.49 11.15 41.43
CA PHE A 935 1.57 11.17 40.44
C PHE A 935 2.33 12.50 40.47
N TYR A 936 1.62 13.62 40.28
CA TYR A 936 2.28 14.93 40.25
C TYR A 936 2.86 15.31 41.62
N ALA A 937 2.19 14.93 42.72
CA ALA A 937 2.70 15.16 44.06
C ALA A 937 4.05 14.47 44.30
N ASP A 938 4.24 13.23 43.83
CA ASP A 938 5.49 12.50 43.96
C ASP A 938 6.56 12.98 42.95
N LEU A 939 6.17 13.22 41.69
CA LEU A 939 7.09 13.71 40.65
C LEU A 939 7.76 15.02 41.06
N ILE A 940 6.96 16.02 41.47
CA ILE A 940 7.45 17.32 41.93
C ILE A 940 8.36 17.14 43.15
N ARG A 941 7.93 16.33 44.13
CA ARG A 941 8.70 16.07 45.36
C ARG A 941 10.06 15.44 45.07
N ARG A 942 10.14 14.47 44.16
CA ARG A 942 11.40 13.81 43.77
C ARG A 942 12.33 14.78 43.05
N ARG A 943 11.80 15.55 42.10
CA ARG A 943 12.60 16.53 41.34
C ARG A 943 13.15 17.63 42.24
N SER A 944 12.35 18.16 43.16
CA SER A 944 12.80 19.14 44.15
C SER A 944 13.95 18.65 45.05
N ARG A 945 14.10 17.33 45.23
CA ARG A 945 15.19 16.73 46.01
C ARG A 945 16.46 16.45 45.20
N MET A 946 16.36 16.31 43.88
CA MET A 946 17.48 15.88 43.05
C MET A 946 18.46 17.01 42.69
N ARG A 947 18.07 18.30 42.69
CA ARG A 947 18.98 19.42 42.40
C ARG A 947 18.57 20.75 43.06
N GLU A 948 19.53 21.44 43.67
CA GLU A 948 19.44 22.85 44.04
C GLU A 948 19.53 23.72 42.77
N GLY A 949 18.40 24.26 42.28
CA GLY A 949 18.39 25.38 41.32
C GLY A 949 18.05 25.12 39.85
N ARG A 950 17.35 24.02 39.49
CA ARG A 950 16.69 23.90 38.16
C ARG A 950 15.17 24.05 38.27
N THR A 951 14.53 24.57 37.22
CA THR A 951 13.07 24.85 37.12
C THR A 951 12.24 23.69 36.52
N ASP A 952 12.87 22.62 36.04
CA ASP A 952 12.23 21.49 35.34
C ASP A 952 11.63 20.44 36.31
N LEU A 953 10.64 20.86 37.10
CA LEU A 953 9.97 20.00 38.10
C LEU A 953 9.00 18.96 37.50
N VAL A 954 8.60 19.13 36.25
CA VAL A 954 7.73 18.21 35.50
C VAL A 954 8.45 17.79 34.22
N GLY A 955 8.45 16.50 33.92
CA GLY A 955 9.12 15.95 32.75
C GLY A 955 9.25 14.43 32.81
N SER A 956 9.88 13.84 31.80
CA SER A 956 9.97 12.38 31.62
C SER A 956 10.78 11.69 32.74
N VAL A 957 11.88 12.31 33.18
CA VAL A 957 12.72 11.71 34.23
C VAL A 957 11.97 11.62 35.56
N GLY A 958 11.83 10.41 36.07
CA GLY A 958 11.12 10.08 37.30
C GLY A 958 9.64 9.74 37.11
N ALA A 959 9.09 9.88 35.89
CA ALA A 959 7.68 9.62 35.62
C ALA A 959 7.28 8.16 35.91
N ALA A 960 8.07 7.17 35.47
CA ALA A 960 7.82 5.77 35.78
C ALA A 960 7.74 5.50 37.30
N HIS A 961 8.60 6.15 38.09
CA HIS A 961 8.61 6.01 39.55
C HIS A 961 7.41 6.70 40.20
N ALA A 962 7.03 7.88 39.71
CA ALA A 962 5.87 8.62 40.19
C ALA A 962 4.56 7.87 39.89
N LEU A 963 4.46 7.24 38.71
CA LEU A 963 3.32 6.39 38.37
C LEU A 963 3.27 5.17 39.29
N HIS A 964 4.41 4.49 39.45
CA HIS A 964 4.50 3.34 40.34
C HIS A 964 4.04 3.67 41.77
N TYR A 965 4.47 4.82 42.30
CA TYR A 965 4.01 5.33 43.59
C TYR A 965 2.50 5.59 43.62
N ALA A 966 1.96 6.28 42.61
CA ALA A 966 0.52 6.57 42.54
C ALA A 966 -0.33 5.28 42.50
N ILE A 967 0.12 4.27 41.76
CA ILE A 967 -0.53 2.96 41.70
C ILE A 967 -0.39 2.20 43.01
N GLN A 968 0.75 2.29 43.70
CA GLN A 968 0.91 1.74 45.05
C GLN A 968 -0.14 2.32 46.00
N ARG A 969 -0.32 3.64 46.00
CA ARG A 969 -1.32 4.34 46.83
C ARG A 969 -2.76 3.96 46.49
N LEU A 970 -3.05 3.68 45.23
CA LEU A 970 -4.36 3.20 44.81
C LEU A 970 -4.59 1.74 45.22
N ARG A 971 -3.58 0.88 45.05
CA ARG A 971 -3.57 -0.53 45.47
C ARG A 971 -3.77 -0.67 46.98
N GLU A 972 -3.08 0.12 47.79
CA GLU A 972 -3.21 0.13 49.26
C GLU A 972 -4.64 0.47 49.71
N GLU A 973 -5.36 1.31 48.96
CA GLU A 973 -6.75 1.67 49.27
C GLU A 973 -7.76 0.61 48.81
N LEU A 974 -7.59 0.06 47.60
CA LEU A 974 -8.59 -0.80 46.97
C LEU A 974 -8.37 -2.30 47.20
N GLY A 975 -7.14 -2.72 47.52
CA GLY A 975 -6.76 -4.12 47.72
C GLY A 975 -6.64 -4.93 46.42
N HIS A 976 -6.98 -6.22 46.50
CA HIS A 976 -6.66 -7.24 45.48
C HIS A 976 -7.87 -8.00 44.92
N SER A 977 -9.10 -7.52 45.15
CA SER A 977 -10.29 -8.08 44.49
C SER A 977 -10.24 -7.86 42.98
N SER A 978 -11.00 -8.63 42.19
CA SER A 978 -11.13 -8.43 40.73
C SER A 978 -11.48 -6.99 40.37
N SER A 979 -12.43 -6.41 41.11
CA SER A 979 -12.84 -5.01 40.93
C SER A 979 -11.73 -4.00 41.24
N ALA A 980 -10.86 -4.31 42.21
CA ALA A 980 -9.71 -3.49 42.53
C ALA A 980 -8.62 -3.61 41.44
N LEU A 981 -8.33 -4.84 40.99
CA LEU A 981 -7.37 -5.10 39.91
C LEU A 981 -7.75 -4.36 38.63
N LEU A 982 -9.04 -4.39 38.25
CA LEU A 982 -9.57 -3.63 37.12
C LEU A 982 -9.34 -2.12 37.24
N ALA A 983 -9.25 -1.59 38.47
CA ALA A 983 -9.09 -0.18 38.73
C ALA A 983 -7.63 0.29 38.73
N TRP A 984 -6.66 -0.50 39.19
CA TRP A 984 -5.27 -0.04 39.34
C TRP A 984 -4.24 -0.69 38.39
N VAL A 985 -4.53 -1.85 37.80
CA VAL A 985 -3.68 -2.48 36.77
C VAL A 985 -3.62 -1.74 35.41
N PRO A 986 -4.65 -1.01 34.92
CA PRO A 986 -4.62 -0.48 33.54
C PRO A 986 -3.54 0.56 33.26
N TYR A 987 -2.99 1.21 34.28
CA TYR A 987 -2.07 2.32 34.10
C TYR A 987 -0.68 1.82 33.76
N ILE A 988 -0.10 2.36 32.69
CA ILE A 988 1.23 2.01 32.23
C ILE A 988 2.06 3.27 31.98
N HIS A 989 3.38 3.11 32.04
CA HIS A 989 4.34 4.10 31.57
C HIS A 989 5.02 3.55 30.33
N MET A 990 5.11 4.37 29.27
CA MET A 990 5.86 4.07 28.06
C MET A 990 6.97 5.09 27.87
N GLY A 991 8.24 4.67 27.79
CA GLY A 991 9.39 5.57 27.65
C GLY A 991 10.58 5.20 28.54
N VAL A 992 11.45 6.19 28.77
CA VAL A 992 12.75 6.06 29.48
C VAL A 992 12.63 6.26 30.98
#